data_AF-S0G6A2-F1
#
_entry.id   AF-S0G6A2-F1
#
_cell.length_a   1.000
_cell.length_b   1.000
_cell.length_c   1.000
_cell.angle_alpha   90.00
_cell.angle_beta   90.00
_cell.angle_gamma   90.00
#
_symmetry.space_group_name_H-M   'P 1'
#
loop_
_entity.id
_entity.type
_entity.pdbx_description
1 polymer ?
#
loop_
_entity_poly.entity_id
_entity_poly.type
_entity_poly.pdbx_seq_one_letter_code
_entity_poly.pdbx_strand_id
1 'polypeptide(L)'
;MCAPPFSHLLGITRLSTTHSKDFGESPVRQTLITLPPANFFTRVDHPCFARQFDEISFLLKDRPGLLSLFHLHLITALVQTPEPEFQNARRFLADHLDFTNLPGFELPLENREIWYSVPVILTSSGRAYIRYMILGKMSSPGFPDLMPAWALPLFDPAALEAVRTSARVARALCGKTGDERLVCYPLTQPAPAVPQHGSPRFQGTSLGLPLALGFAALLNGHPIPRTLAATGRITEQGEILAVGRLDLKKSGLENARFKALIHPSDGSGFSPAGPITCLPVSTLSQAYALFSLYSPESTRNLMLLSACLNDPKVLAKNIGALPCGWLEWITRHGLARPAIDALTSDPHLFAAYTDIFLQKTGAFDTDHAGAIQALVSKQAIQEHTRTAPLSVFKWCTASLALANHCGDIENAGLWETTGQSLCDIISGMDLDLVADFFNHALVARHNRYQFTPQLPEPLTRLLAFLESMYAPKCEFGCPTDPVLGRLYGTLMQHFAFCGPKYLDRTRSCFHKAVQALGRDRVIEFREEWRRQYNYLTYALLDAGDRPGASQSLVSYFDCARMDDLVDLIFTPDISFSPWQTALTARYFAGNTAHPARDRIFKHLLQRFQSDPGSAHPRQLTAFNLGRMALALEETSFGAALLEQSIELCFSPNAGPTIQVMALLPISFLPDSALPSLQQIHTWEQTICSAAARLDASHFSQVLDTPLMEIRSHIKQTPAAWFPFNYR
;
A
#
# COMPACT_ATOMS: atom_id res chain seq x y z
N MET A 1 -8.37 46.73 7.48
CA MET A 1 -8.99 46.19 6.23
C MET A 1 -10.28 45.48 6.63
N CYS A 2 -11.44 46.06 6.34
CA CYS A 2 -12.73 45.46 6.64
C CYS A 2 -12.96 44.22 5.77
N ALA A 3 -13.36 43.12 6.41
CA ALA A 3 -13.75 41.90 5.73
C ALA A 3 -14.93 42.16 4.76
N PRO A 4 -15.07 41.39 3.67
CA PRO A 4 -16.20 41.53 2.75
C PRO A 4 -17.55 41.33 3.46
N PRO A 5 -18.64 41.92 2.95
CA PRO A 5 -19.97 41.83 3.57
C PRO A 5 -20.44 40.37 3.70
N PHE A 6 -21.05 40.05 4.85
CA PHE A 6 -21.51 38.71 5.27
C PHE A 6 -22.40 37.99 4.24
N SER A 7 -23.12 38.75 3.40
CA SER A 7 -23.93 38.25 2.29
C SER A 7 -23.12 37.45 1.25
N HIS A 8 -21.83 37.76 1.08
CA HIS A 8 -20.93 37.01 0.20
C HIS A 8 -20.43 35.69 0.82
N LEU A 9 -20.44 35.56 2.15
CA LEU A 9 -19.90 34.39 2.87
C LEU A 9 -20.92 33.24 3.03
N LEU A 10 -22.23 33.54 3.07
CA LEU A 10 -23.29 32.53 3.09
C LEU A 10 -23.73 32.05 1.69
N GLY A 11 -23.06 32.51 0.63
CA GLY A 11 -23.47 32.21 -0.75
C GLY A 11 -24.82 32.83 -1.14
N ILE A 12 -25.35 33.79 -0.36
CA ILE A 12 -26.61 34.47 -0.64
C ILE A 12 -26.40 35.45 -1.82
N THR A 13 -26.43 34.93 -3.04
CA THR A 13 -26.30 35.76 -4.24
C THR A 13 -27.63 36.45 -4.54
N ARG A 14 -27.65 37.80 -4.41
CA ARG A 14 -28.71 38.75 -4.82
C ARG A 14 -30.16 38.23 -4.81
N LEU A 15 -30.93 38.62 -3.79
CA LEU A 15 -32.39 38.79 -3.90
C LEU A 15 -32.68 39.95 -4.87
N SER A 16 -32.63 39.75 -6.19
CA SER A 16 -33.15 40.75 -7.13
C SER A 16 -34.67 40.58 -7.24
N THR A 17 -35.43 41.51 -6.68
CA THR A 17 -36.86 41.64 -6.94
C THR A 17 -37.07 42.26 -8.32
N THR A 18 -37.01 41.45 -9.37
CA THR A 18 -37.61 41.83 -10.66
C THR A 18 -39.09 41.47 -10.60
N HIS A 19 -39.94 42.47 -10.39
CA HIS A 19 -41.39 42.36 -10.55
C HIS A 19 -41.71 42.03 -12.02
N SER A 20 -41.92 40.76 -12.33
CA SER A 20 -42.69 40.33 -13.50
C SER A 20 -44.11 40.05 -13.01
N LYS A 21 -45.10 40.75 -13.58
CA LYS A 21 -46.52 40.67 -13.18
C LYS A 21 -47.26 39.44 -13.72
N ASP A 22 -46.62 38.59 -14.50
CA ASP A 22 -47.24 37.39 -15.05
C ASP A 22 -46.62 36.15 -14.42
N PHE A 23 -47.46 35.35 -13.73
CA PHE A 23 -47.35 33.96 -13.25
C PHE A 23 -47.93 33.84 -11.83
N GLY A 24 -49.13 33.25 -11.75
CA GLY A 24 -49.96 33.09 -10.56
C GLY A 24 -49.50 32.06 -9.52
N GLU A 25 -48.21 31.77 -9.43
CA GLU A 25 -47.62 31.02 -8.30
C GLU A 25 -46.31 31.71 -7.90
N SER A 26 -46.20 32.06 -6.62
CA SER A 26 -45.02 32.74 -6.06
C SER A 26 -43.76 31.89 -6.26
N PRO A 27 -42.75 32.35 -7.02
CA PRO A 27 -41.49 31.65 -7.13
C PRO A 27 -40.71 31.96 -5.84
N VAL A 28 -40.78 31.07 -4.85
CA VAL A 28 -39.77 31.03 -3.79
C VAL A 28 -38.45 30.66 -4.47
N ARG A 29 -37.71 31.68 -4.92
CA ARG A 29 -36.35 31.55 -5.45
C ARG A 29 -35.53 30.77 -4.42
N GLN A 30 -34.98 29.64 -4.85
CA GLN A 30 -34.17 28.77 -4.02
C GLN A 30 -32.88 29.51 -3.60
N THR A 31 -32.81 29.89 -2.33
CA THR A 31 -31.55 30.32 -1.73
C THR A 31 -30.68 29.08 -1.52
N LEU A 32 -29.64 28.91 -2.34
CA LEU A 32 -28.55 28.00 -2.04
C LEU A 32 -27.77 28.61 -0.87
N ILE A 33 -28.07 28.16 0.35
CA ILE A 33 -27.24 28.49 1.52
C ILE A 33 -26.11 27.47 1.54
N THR A 34 -24.89 27.91 1.24
CA THR A 34 -23.68 27.10 1.35
C THR A 34 -23.20 27.09 2.80
N LEU A 35 -22.63 25.98 3.28
CA LEU A 35 -22.01 25.91 4.61
C LEU A 35 -20.98 27.04 4.76
N PRO A 36 -20.92 27.76 5.89
CA PRO A 36 -19.91 28.77 6.11
C PRO A 36 -18.54 28.06 6.10
N PRO A 37 -17.48 28.67 5.55
CA PRO A 37 -16.15 28.09 5.65
C PRO A 37 -15.73 27.99 7.14
N ALA A 38 -14.97 26.96 7.53
CA ALA A 38 -14.63 26.68 8.94
C ALA A 38 -13.97 27.87 9.67
N ASN A 39 -13.21 28.70 8.93
CA ASN A 39 -12.60 29.94 9.42
C ASN A 39 -13.60 31.05 9.79
N PHE A 40 -14.89 30.86 9.54
CA PHE A 40 -15.96 31.76 9.95
C PHE A 40 -16.11 31.79 11.48
N PHE A 41 -15.94 30.65 12.15
CA PHE A 41 -16.17 30.54 13.58
C PHE A 41 -14.95 30.93 14.44
N THR A 42 -13.76 31.13 13.85
CA THR A 42 -12.52 31.35 14.61
C THR A 42 -12.41 32.79 15.14
N ARG A 43 -13.44 33.61 14.91
CA ARG A 43 -13.53 35.03 15.27
C ARG A 43 -14.78 35.37 16.09
N VAL A 44 -15.41 34.38 16.73
CA VAL A 44 -16.78 34.52 17.27
C VAL A 44 -16.86 35.29 18.60
N ASP A 45 -15.73 35.61 19.24
CA ASP A 45 -15.69 36.61 20.32
C ASP A 45 -15.73 38.06 19.81
N HIS A 46 -15.71 38.26 18.49
CA HIS A 46 -15.67 39.58 17.90
C HIS A 46 -17.09 40.20 17.91
N PRO A 47 -17.28 41.44 18.39
CA PRO A 47 -18.54 42.20 18.30
C PRO A 47 -19.13 42.33 16.89
N CYS A 48 -18.39 41.91 15.87
CA CYS A 48 -18.82 41.87 14.48
C CYS A 48 -19.75 40.67 14.22
N PHE A 49 -19.44 39.49 14.78
CA PHE A 49 -20.26 38.29 14.60
C PHE A 49 -21.63 38.44 15.26
N ALA A 50 -21.68 38.85 16.53
CA ALA A 50 -22.94 39.08 17.24
C ALA A 50 -23.82 40.09 16.51
N ARG A 51 -23.25 41.21 16.07
CA ARG A 51 -23.96 42.21 15.27
C ARG A 51 -24.51 41.64 13.96
N GLN A 52 -23.71 40.85 13.24
CA GLN A 52 -24.14 40.24 11.97
C GLN A 52 -25.21 39.17 12.17
N PHE A 53 -25.12 38.39 13.25
CA PHE A 53 -26.16 37.47 13.67
C PHE A 53 -27.47 38.23 13.94
N ASP A 54 -27.44 39.29 14.75
CA ASP A 54 -28.61 40.10 15.08
C ASP A 54 -29.20 40.77 13.83
N GLU A 55 -28.36 41.33 12.95
CA GLU A 55 -28.77 41.93 11.68
C GLU A 55 -29.52 40.91 10.80
N ILE A 56 -28.99 39.70 10.64
CA ILE A 56 -29.63 38.65 9.82
C ILE A 56 -30.89 38.14 10.49
N SER A 57 -30.85 37.88 11.80
CA SER A 57 -32.01 37.44 12.56
C SER A 57 -33.14 38.47 12.47
N PHE A 58 -32.82 39.77 12.58
CA PHE A 58 -33.77 40.86 12.39
C PHE A 58 -34.31 40.92 10.96
N LEU A 59 -33.47 40.76 9.93
CA LEU A 59 -33.89 40.73 8.52
C LEU A 59 -34.80 39.53 8.20
N LEU A 60 -34.63 38.42 8.92
CA LEU A 60 -35.39 37.18 8.73
C LEU A 60 -36.58 37.04 9.70
N LYS A 61 -36.79 37.97 10.63
CA LYS A 61 -37.83 37.88 11.68
C LYS A 61 -39.24 37.66 11.10
N ASP A 62 -39.56 38.29 9.98
CA ASP A 62 -40.86 38.19 9.30
C ASP A 62 -40.94 36.96 8.38
N ARG A 63 -39.89 36.12 8.38
CA ARG A 63 -39.76 34.89 7.59
C ARG A 63 -39.28 33.75 8.49
N PRO A 64 -40.12 33.29 9.43
CA PRO A 64 -39.71 32.37 10.51
C PRO A 64 -39.07 31.09 9.99
N GLY A 65 -39.53 30.54 8.86
CA GLY A 65 -38.90 29.35 8.28
C GLY A 65 -37.48 29.56 7.73
N LEU A 66 -37.16 30.76 7.21
CA LEU A 66 -35.80 31.09 6.80
C LEU A 66 -34.91 31.36 8.02
N LEU A 67 -35.46 31.96 9.06
CA LEU A 67 -34.78 32.15 10.34
C LEU A 67 -34.41 30.80 10.97
N SER A 68 -35.35 29.84 11.02
CA SER A 68 -35.08 28.48 11.50
C SER A 68 -34.04 27.74 10.65
N LEU A 69 -34.06 27.91 9.34
CA LEU A 69 -33.04 27.34 8.46
C LEU A 69 -31.66 27.96 8.72
N PHE A 70 -31.60 29.27 8.91
CA PHE A 70 -30.37 29.96 9.29
C PHE A 70 -29.81 29.43 10.62
N HIS A 71 -30.66 29.27 11.63
CA HIS A 71 -30.28 28.66 12.91
C HIS A 71 -29.77 27.22 12.75
N LEU A 72 -30.49 26.38 12.01
CA LEU A 72 -30.08 24.99 11.75
C LEU A 72 -28.72 24.91 11.04
N HIS A 73 -28.45 25.84 10.14
CA HIS A 73 -27.18 25.95 9.42
C HIS A 73 -26.01 26.31 10.33
N LEU A 74 -26.21 27.28 11.23
CA LEU A 74 -25.22 27.66 12.22
C LEU A 74 -24.89 26.48 13.15
N ILE A 75 -25.90 25.77 13.64
CA ILE A 75 -25.69 24.61 14.51
C ILE A 75 -24.95 23.50 13.75
N THR A 76 -25.37 23.19 12.52
CA THR A 76 -24.73 22.18 11.68
C THR A 76 -23.24 22.48 11.48
N ALA A 77 -22.90 23.74 11.21
CA ALA A 77 -21.53 24.13 10.99
C ALA A 77 -20.68 24.08 12.28
N LEU A 78 -21.27 24.40 13.44
CA LEU A 78 -20.60 24.20 14.74
C LEU A 78 -20.31 22.73 15.04
N VAL A 79 -21.27 21.83 14.83
CA VAL A 79 -21.10 20.40 15.18
C VAL A 79 -20.13 19.69 14.24
N GLN A 80 -20.02 20.16 12.99
CA GLN A 80 -19.03 19.66 12.03
C GLN A 80 -17.61 20.17 12.29
N THR A 81 -17.44 21.15 13.19
CA THR A 81 -16.13 21.74 13.50
C THR A 81 -15.78 21.48 14.97
N PRO A 82 -15.11 20.36 15.29
CA PRO A 82 -14.88 19.91 16.67
C PRO A 82 -13.79 20.69 17.43
N GLU A 83 -13.21 21.73 16.84
CA GLU A 83 -12.00 22.37 17.36
C GLU A 83 -12.28 23.16 18.66
N PRO A 84 -11.39 23.11 19.67
CA PRO A 84 -11.60 23.78 20.97
C PRO A 84 -11.76 25.31 20.87
N GLU A 85 -11.19 25.91 19.82
CA GLU A 85 -11.23 27.35 19.57
C GLU A 85 -12.65 27.91 19.32
N PHE A 86 -13.64 27.04 19.08
CA PHE A 86 -15.04 27.44 18.90
C PHE A 86 -15.88 27.40 20.17
N GLN A 87 -15.30 27.18 21.35
CA GLN A 87 -16.06 27.14 22.61
C GLN A 87 -16.87 28.43 22.86
N ASN A 88 -16.31 29.60 22.53
CA ASN A 88 -17.02 30.87 22.65
C ASN A 88 -18.20 30.97 21.66
N ALA A 89 -18.04 30.43 20.45
CA ALA A 89 -19.11 30.36 19.46
C ALA A 89 -20.25 29.45 19.89
N ARG A 90 -19.90 28.31 20.50
CA ARG A 90 -20.86 27.36 21.04
C ARG A 90 -21.65 27.98 22.18
N ARG A 91 -21.00 28.69 23.10
CA ARG A 91 -21.68 29.42 24.19
C ARG A 91 -22.60 30.51 23.65
N PHE A 92 -22.08 31.37 22.78
CA PHE A 92 -22.89 32.44 22.16
C PHE A 92 -24.13 31.87 21.48
N LEU A 93 -23.99 30.86 20.62
CA LEU A 93 -25.14 30.27 19.93
C LEU A 93 -26.05 29.50 20.88
N ALA A 94 -25.54 28.89 21.95
CA ALA A 94 -26.38 28.29 22.98
C ALA A 94 -27.27 29.33 23.69
N ASP A 95 -26.74 30.54 23.91
CA ASP A 95 -27.47 31.63 24.59
C ASP A 95 -28.46 32.37 23.66
N HIS A 96 -28.23 32.35 22.34
CA HIS A 96 -28.99 33.18 21.37
C HIS A 96 -29.89 32.37 20.42
N LEU A 97 -29.70 31.05 20.32
CA LEU A 97 -30.57 30.20 19.51
C LEU A 97 -31.71 29.67 20.38
N ASP A 98 -32.93 29.94 19.93
CA ASP A 98 -34.11 29.30 20.51
C ASP A 98 -34.24 27.86 19.99
N PHE A 99 -33.68 26.91 20.75
CA PHE A 99 -33.78 25.47 20.47
C PHE A 99 -35.20 24.93 20.62
N THR A 100 -36.13 25.65 21.26
CA THR A 100 -37.51 25.19 21.43
C THR A 100 -38.26 25.07 20.10
N ASN A 101 -37.83 25.82 19.07
CA ASN A 101 -38.35 25.75 17.70
C ASN A 101 -37.73 24.63 16.84
N LEU A 102 -36.74 23.91 17.36
CA LEU A 102 -36.18 22.68 16.80
C LEU A 102 -36.32 21.55 17.83
N PRO A 103 -37.56 21.14 18.18
CA PRO A 103 -37.80 20.17 19.24
C PRO A 103 -37.08 18.85 18.97
N GLY A 104 -36.35 18.35 19.98
CA GLY A 104 -35.49 17.17 19.86
C GLY A 104 -34.12 17.48 19.24
N PHE A 105 -33.56 18.67 19.48
CA PHE A 105 -32.19 19.06 19.10
C PHE A 105 -31.36 19.43 20.35
N GLU A 106 -31.47 18.62 21.41
CA GLU A 106 -30.59 18.68 22.59
C GLU A 106 -29.23 18.08 22.25
N LEU A 107 -28.49 18.72 21.34
CA LEU A 107 -27.13 18.31 21.05
C LEU A 107 -26.25 18.74 22.22
N PRO A 108 -25.56 17.82 22.91
CA PRO A 108 -24.49 18.20 23.82
C PRO A 108 -23.37 18.81 22.96
N LEU A 109 -23.44 20.13 22.74
CA LEU A 109 -22.44 20.92 22.02
C LEU A 109 -21.04 20.79 22.67
N GLU A 110 -20.96 20.19 23.86
CA GLU A 110 -19.72 19.90 24.58
C GLU A 110 -19.07 18.57 24.17
N ASN A 111 -19.82 17.65 23.54
CA ASN A 111 -19.29 16.35 23.16
C ASN A 111 -18.54 16.41 21.81
N ARG A 112 -17.36 15.79 21.77
CA ARG A 112 -16.51 15.62 20.57
C ARG A 112 -17.06 14.54 19.63
N GLU A 113 -18.33 14.63 19.29
CA GLU A 113 -18.97 13.68 18.38
C GLU A 113 -18.60 13.98 16.92
N ILE A 114 -18.65 12.94 16.08
CA ILE A 114 -18.32 13.06 14.65
C ILE A 114 -19.61 13.38 13.89
N TRP A 115 -19.58 14.41 13.06
CA TRP A 115 -20.70 14.86 12.25
C TRP A 115 -20.30 15.03 10.80
N TYR A 116 -21.13 14.55 9.87
CA TYR A 116 -20.89 14.67 8.44
C TYR A 116 -22.08 15.28 7.70
N SER A 117 -21.80 15.90 6.55
CA SER A 117 -22.81 16.33 5.58
C SER A 117 -22.76 15.43 4.35
N VAL A 118 -23.91 14.84 4.01
CA VAL A 118 -24.08 13.93 2.88
C VAL A 118 -24.95 14.62 1.83
N PRO A 119 -24.48 14.79 0.59
CA PRO A 119 -25.31 15.29 -0.48
C PRO A 119 -26.32 14.24 -0.93
N VAL A 120 -27.61 14.62 -0.96
CA VAL A 120 -28.70 13.85 -1.56
C VAL A 120 -29.27 14.60 -2.75
N ILE A 121 -29.47 13.88 -3.86
CA ILE A 121 -29.93 14.46 -5.12
C ILE A 121 -31.42 14.19 -5.26
N LEU A 122 -32.20 15.27 -5.34
CA LEU A 122 -33.65 15.24 -5.46
C LEU A 122 -34.06 15.74 -6.83
N THR A 123 -35.23 15.32 -7.31
CA THR A 123 -35.78 15.80 -8.57
C THR A 123 -37.20 16.31 -8.37
N SER A 124 -37.50 17.50 -8.88
CA SER A 124 -38.85 18.07 -8.90
C SER A 124 -39.04 18.93 -10.15
N SER A 125 -40.24 18.87 -10.74
CA SER A 125 -40.61 19.67 -11.92
C SER A 125 -39.57 19.67 -13.05
N GLY A 126 -39.02 18.49 -13.37
CA GLY A 126 -38.02 18.33 -14.44
C GLY A 126 -36.62 18.87 -14.12
N ARG A 127 -36.34 19.26 -12.87
CA ARG A 127 -35.02 19.75 -12.42
C ARG A 127 -34.49 18.89 -11.30
N ALA A 128 -33.17 18.79 -11.22
CA ALA A 128 -32.48 18.20 -10.07
C ALA A 128 -31.94 19.30 -9.15
N TYR A 129 -31.95 19.02 -7.84
CA TYR A 129 -31.37 19.88 -6.82
C TYR A 129 -30.72 19.05 -5.73
N ILE A 130 -29.68 19.61 -5.13
CA ILE A 130 -28.93 18.96 -4.05
C ILE A 130 -29.44 19.49 -2.72
N ARG A 131 -29.65 18.59 -1.76
CA ARG A 131 -29.85 18.91 -0.35
C ARG A 131 -28.80 18.15 0.46
N TYR A 132 -28.47 18.66 1.63
CA TYR A 132 -27.55 17.98 2.53
C TYR A 132 -28.34 17.32 3.64
N MET A 133 -28.01 16.05 3.91
CA MET A 133 -28.42 15.32 5.09
C MET A 133 -27.26 15.36 6.08
N ILE A 134 -27.54 15.73 7.32
CA ILE A 134 -26.54 15.80 8.37
C ILE A 134 -26.61 14.53 9.18
N LEU A 135 -25.47 13.85 9.31
CA LEU A 135 -25.33 12.60 10.03
C LEU A 135 -24.47 12.81 11.27
N GLY A 136 -24.87 12.23 12.38
CA GLY A 136 -24.12 12.30 13.64
C GLY A 136 -24.02 10.95 14.32
N LYS A 137 -22.92 10.72 15.03
CA LYS A 137 -22.71 9.55 15.88
C LYS A 137 -22.62 9.99 17.34
N MET A 138 -23.57 9.56 18.16
CA MET A 138 -23.69 9.96 19.56
C MET A 138 -23.42 8.82 20.53
N SER A 139 -22.81 9.15 21.66
CA SER A 139 -22.54 8.20 22.76
C SER A 139 -23.57 8.27 23.89
N SER A 140 -24.45 9.28 23.89
CA SER A 140 -25.39 9.53 25.00
C SER A 140 -26.74 8.82 24.82
N PRO A 141 -27.28 8.16 25.87
CA PRO A 141 -28.56 7.44 25.82
C PRO A 141 -29.81 8.35 25.80
N GLY A 142 -29.67 9.68 25.78
CA GLY A 142 -30.79 10.64 25.86
C GLY A 142 -31.57 10.88 24.57
N PHE A 143 -31.06 10.47 23.39
CA PHE A 143 -31.66 10.80 22.09
C PHE A 143 -32.38 9.59 21.45
N PRO A 144 -33.72 9.48 21.51
CA PRO A 144 -34.39 8.20 21.26
C PRO A 144 -34.48 7.78 19.78
N ASP A 145 -34.37 8.69 18.80
CA ASP A 145 -34.68 8.38 17.40
C ASP A 145 -33.54 8.71 16.41
N LEU A 146 -33.50 7.94 15.31
CA LEU A 146 -32.61 8.17 14.15
C LEU A 146 -32.84 9.55 13.50
N MET A 147 -34.03 10.10 13.63
CA MET A 147 -34.40 11.40 13.09
C MET A 147 -35.18 12.21 14.13
N PRO A 148 -34.96 13.53 14.22
CA PRO A 148 -35.74 14.38 15.12
C PRO A 148 -37.20 14.50 14.65
N ALA A 149 -38.12 14.66 15.59
CA ALA A 149 -39.57 14.66 15.33
C ALA A 149 -40.00 15.71 14.29
N TRP A 150 -39.37 16.89 14.29
CA TRP A 150 -39.66 17.96 13.32
C TRP A 150 -39.31 17.57 11.87
N ALA A 151 -38.37 16.64 11.68
CA ALA A 151 -37.93 16.24 10.36
C ALA A 151 -38.87 15.19 9.75
N LEU A 152 -39.57 14.40 10.57
CA LEU A 152 -40.43 13.29 10.09
C LEU A 152 -41.46 13.73 9.03
N PRO A 153 -42.22 14.85 9.20
CA PRO A 153 -43.22 15.26 8.22
C PRO A 153 -42.64 15.72 6.87
N LEU A 154 -41.32 15.90 6.75
CA LEU A 154 -40.66 16.32 5.50
C LEU A 154 -40.48 15.16 4.52
N PHE A 155 -40.61 13.92 4.97
CA PHE A 155 -40.33 12.71 4.22
C PHE A 155 -41.64 11.94 3.97
N ASP A 156 -41.76 11.36 2.78
CA ASP A 156 -42.79 10.35 2.56
C ASP A 156 -42.41 9.02 3.28
N PRO A 157 -43.36 8.07 3.44
CA PRO A 157 -43.07 6.81 4.12
C PRO A 157 -41.92 6.01 3.48
N ALA A 158 -41.76 6.07 2.16
CA ALA A 158 -40.71 5.34 1.44
C ALA A 158 -39.31 5.93 1.71
N ALA A 159 -39.21 7.25 1.80
CA ALA A 159 -38.01 7.99 2.12
C ALA A 159 -37.59 7.75 3.57
N LEU A 160 -38.54 7.74 4.52
CA LEU A 160 -38.28 7.38 5.93
C LEU A 160 -37.73 5.96 6.06
N GLU A 161 -38.34 4.99 5.38
CA GLU A 161 -37.86 3.62 5.42
C GLU A 161 -36.47 3.47 4.77
N ALA A 162 -36.19 4.23 3.72
CA ALA A 162 -34.85 4.28 3.14
C ALA A 162 -33.80 4.82 4.12
N VAL A 163 -34.11 5.83 4.94
CA VAL A 163 -33.21 6.33 6.01
C VAL A 163 -32.91 5.23 7.03
N ARG A 164 -33.94 4.52 7.50
CA ARG A 164 -33.81 3.43 8.48
C ARG A 164 -33.01 2.24 7.93
N THR A 165 -33.33 1.83 6.70
CA THR A 165 -32.61 0.76 5.99
C THR A 165 -31.14 1.13 5.88
N SER A 166 -30.84 2.36 5.45
CA SER A 166 -29.47 2.86 5.28
C SER A 166 -28.62 2.76 6.56
N ALA A 167 -29.20 3.13 7.71
CA ALA A 167 -28.52 3.02 8.99
C ALA A 167 -28.24 1.56 9.39
N ARG A 168 -29.20 0.64 9.17
CA ARG A 168 -29.03 -0.78 9.47
C ARG A 168 -27.97 -1.45 8.60
N VAL A 169 -28.03 -1.26 7.30
CA VAL A 169 -27.08 -1.88 6.37
C VAL A 169 -25.67 -1.32 6.53
N ALA A 170 -25.52 -0.03 6.86
CA ALA A 170 -24.22 0.54 7.18
C ALA A 170 -23.61 -0.10 8.44
N ARG A 171 -24.41 -0.36 9.48
CA ARG A 171 -23.97 -1.09 10.68
C ARG A 171 -23.54 -2.51 10.36
N ALA A 172 -24.34 -3.22 9.56
CA ALA A 172 -24.03 -4.58 9.12
C ALA A 172 -22.69 -4.61 8.35
N LEU A 173 -22.51 -3.69 7.40
CA LEU A 173 -21.26 -3.54 6.63
C LEU A 173 -20.05 -3.30 7.53
N CYS A 174 -20.19 -2.48 8.59
CA CYS A 174 -19.09 -2.13 9.49
C CYS A 174 -18.90 -3.13 10.64
N GLY A 175 -19.71 -4.20 10.72
CA GLY A 175 -19.69 -5.15 11.84
C GLY A 175 -20.01 -4.49 13.19
N LYS A 176 -20.77 -3.39 13.21
CA LYS A 176 -21.07 -2.62 14.42
C LYS A 176 -22.46 -2.97 14.95
N THR A 177 -22.51 -3.62 16.11
CA THR A 177 -23.74 -3.90 16.86
C THR A 177 -23.96 -2.96 18.04
N GLY A 178 -22.99 -2.08 18.32
CA GLY A 178 -22.91 -1.34 19.59
C GLY A 178 -23.98 -0.27 19.82
N ASP A 179 -24.02 0.19 21.07
CA ASP A 179 -24.93 1.19 21.64
C ASP A 179 -24.79 2.60 21.04
N GLU A 180 -23.80 2.81 20.15
CA GLU A 180 -23.61 4.07 19.43
C GLU A 180 -24.92 4.46 18.73
N ARG A 181 -25.42 5.67 18.94
CA ARG A 181 -26.65 6.15 18.28
C ARG A 181 -26.31 6.92 17.03
N LEU A 182 -27.06 6.66 15.95
CA LEU A 182 -26.95 7.40 14.70
C LEU A 182 -28.07 8.42 14.62
N VAL A 183 -27.75 9.63 14.18
CA VAL A 183 -28.69 10.73 13.99
C VAL A 183 -28.65 11.19 12.54
N CYS A 184 -29.80 11.56 11.99
CA CYS A 184 -29.98 12.02 10.62
C CYS A 184 -31.02 13.14 10.56
N TYR A 185 -30.70 14.26 9.94
CA TYR A 185 -31.69 15.30 9.66
C TYR A 185 -31.36 16.07 8.37
N PRO A 186 -32.38 16.57 7.64
CA PRO A 186 -32.15 17.37 6.46
C PRO A 186 -31.77 18.81 6.80
N LEU A 187 -30.80 19.37 6.09
CA LEU A 187 -30.52 20.81 6.13
C LEU A 187 -31.53 21.56 5.24
N THR A 188 -32.76 21.74 5.74
CA THR A 188 -33.86 22.45 5.06
C THR A 188 -34.77 23.16 6.04
N GLN A 189 -35.58 24.09 5.56
CA GLN A 189 -36.56 24.79 6.39
C GLN A 189 -37.49 23.77 7.07
N PRO A 190 -37.61 23.78 8.42
CA PRO A 190 -38.57 22.95 9.13
C PRO A 190 -40.00 23.20 8.63
N ALA A 191 -40.80 22.14 8.53
CA ALA A 191 -42.22 22.27 8.23
C ALA A 191 -43.01 22.27 9.55
N PRO A 192 -44.12 23.03 9.65
CA PRO A 192 -45.07 22.84 10.74
C PRO A 192 -45.58 21.40 10.72
N ALA A 193 -45.86 20.84 11.90
CA ALA A 193 -46.24 19.44 12.10
C ALA A 193 -47.51 19.02 11.31
N VAL A 194 -48.29 19.97 10.81
CA VAL A 194 -49.49 19.74 10.00
C VAL A 194 -49.24 20.27 8.58
N PRO A 195 -49.15 19.41 7.55
CA PRO A 195 -49.02 19.85 6.18
C PRO A 195 -50.37 20.43 5.75
N GLN A 196 -50.55 21.75 5.92
CA GLN A 196 -51.84 22.35 5.58
C GLN A 196 -52.16 22.23 4.08
N HIS A 197 -51.17 22.23 3.17
CA HIS A 197 -51.39 21.95 1.73
C HIS A 197 -50.11 21.53 0.96
N GLY A 198 -49.13 20.87 1.59
CA GLY A 198 -47.82 20.58 0.97
C GLY A 198 -47.53 19.10 0.76
N SER A 199 -47.06 18.73 -0.44
CA SER A 199 -46.45 17.41 -0.68
C SER A 199 -45.14 17.26 0.11
N PRO A 200 -44.75 16.04 0.56
CA PRO A 200 -43.48 15.80 1.23
C PRO A 200 -42.30 16.32 0.41
N ARG A 201 -41.28 16.87 1.07
CA ARG A 201 -40.11 17.47 0.41
C ARG A 201 -39.08 16.45 -0.05
N PHE A 202 -39.00 15.33 0.66
CA PHE A 202 -38.16 14.19 0.34
C PHE A 202 -39.08 13.01 0.01
N GLN A 203 -38.98 12.53 -1.23
CA GLN A 203 -39.85 11.47 -1.75
C GLN A 203 -39.04 10.33 -2.35
N GLY A 204 -39.53 9.11 -2.14
CA GLY A 204 -38.96 7.89 -2.69
C GLY A 204 -37.64 7.45 -2.04
N THR A 205 -37.06 6.39 -2.61
CA THR A 205 -35.99 5.60 -1.96
C THR A 205 -34.58 5.94 -2.43
N SER A 206 -34.42 6.89 -3.37
CA SER A 206 -33.12 7.14 -4.02
C SER A 206 -32.05 7.81 -3.16
N LEU A 207 -32.43 8.23 -1.95
CA LEU A 207 -31.55 8.72 -0.89
C LEU A 207 -30.91 7.59 -0.07
N GLY A 208 -31.34 6.34 -0.26
CA GLY A 208 -30.84 5.21 0.52
C GLY A 208 -29.33 5.02 0.38
N LEU A 209 -28.84 4.91 -0.85
CA LEU A 209 -27.40 4.75 -1.08
C LEU A 209 -26.51 5.87 -0.49
N PRO A 210 -26.74 7.17 -0.77
CA PRO A 210 -25.89 8.21 -0.21
C PRO A 210 -25.90 8.22 1.32
N LEU A 211 -27.05 7.94 1.96
CA LEU A 211 -27.12 7.85 3.41
C LEU A 211 -26.38 6.63 3.96
N ALA A 212 -26.50 5.46 3.34
CA ALA A 212 -25.78 4.27 3.77
C ALA A 212 -24.26 4.47 3.71
N LEU A 213 -23.76 5.10 2.64
CA LEU A 213 -22.34 5.47 2.51
C LEU A 213 -21.92 6.47 3.59
N GLY A 214 -22.74 7.49 3.85
CA GLY A 214 -22.46 8.48 4.89
C GLY A 214 -22.43 7.88 6.30
N PHE A 215 -23.35 6.98 6.63
CA PHE A 215 -23.34 6.26 7.90
C PHE A 215 -22.15 5.31 8.02
N ALA A 216 -21.80 4.58 6.96
CA ALA A 216 -20.63 3.69 6.98
C ALA A 216 -19.33 4.50 7.16
N ALA A 217 -19.22 5.64 6.48
CA ALA A 217 -18.11 6.57 6.67
C ALA A 217 -18.04 7.07 8.13
N LEU A 218 -19.17 7.47 8.69
CA LEU A 218 -19.30 7.93 10.07
C LEU A 218 -18.91 6.84 11.11
N LEU A 219 -19.34 5.60 10.89
CA LEU A 219 -19.03 4.48 11.78
C LEU A 219 -17.54 4.10 11.76
N ASN A 220 -16.89 4.21 10.60
CA ASN A 220 -15.46 3.90 10.42
C ASN A 220 -14.54 5.12 10.58
N GLY A 221 -15.09 6.32 10.84
CA GLY A 221 -14.31 7.55 10.96
C GLY A 221 -13.66 7.99 9.65
N HIS A 222 -14.21 7.59 8.50
CA HIS A 222 -13.73 7.99 7.18
C HIS A 222 -14.36 9.32 6.75
N PRO A 223 -13.58 10.27 6.19
CA PRO A 223 -14.12 11.53 5.70
C PRO A 223 -15.02 11.31 4.48
N ILE A 224 -16.06 12.15 4.36
CA ILE A 224 -16.94 12.16 3.18
C ILE A 224 -16.30 12.97 2.04
N PRO A 225 -16.15 12.41 0.83
CA PRO A 225 -15.60 13.16 -0.28
C PRO A 225 -16.56 14.27 -0.75
N ARG A 226 -16.04 15.50 -0.84
CA ARG A 226 -16.85 16.70 -1.12
C ARG A 226 -17.35 16.82 -2.57
N THR A 227 -16.72 16.11 -3.51
CA THR A 227 -17.02 16.19 -4.95
C THR A 227 -17.58 14.90 -5.52
N LEU A 228 -17.92 13.95 -4.66
CA LEU A 228 -18.56 12.68 -4.99
C LEU A 228 -20.00 12.69 -4.49
N ALA A 229 -20.95 12.37 -5.36
CA ALA A 229 -22.34 12.14 -4.97
C ALA A 229 -22.72 10.67 -5.20
N ALA A 230 -23.82 10.26 -4.58
CA ALA A 230 -24.39 8.93 -4.81
C ALA A 230 -25.91 9.00 -4.92
N THR A 231 -26.49 8.06 -5.66
CA THR A 231 -27.95 7.86 -5.70
C THR A 231 -28.25 6.39 -5.92
N GLY A 232 -29.31 5.88 -5.30
CA GLY A 232 -29.68 4.47 -5.42
C GLY A 232 -30.66 4.07 -4.33
N ARG A 233 -31.50 3.09 -4.65
CA ARG A 233 -32.31 2.39 -3.64
C ARG A 233 -31.45 1.28 -3.05
N ILE A 234 -31.46 1.13 -1.73
CA ILE A 234 -30.74 0.07 -1.04
C ILE A 234 -31.73 -0.93 -0.42
N THR A 235 -31.42 -2.22 -0.51
CA THR A 235 -32.16 -3.31 0.17
C THR A 235 -31.51 -3.65 1.52
N GLU A 236 -32.19 -4.43 2.35
CA GLU A 236 -31.63 -4.95 3.62
C GLU A 236 -30.36 -5.80 3.42
N GLN A 237 -30.24 -6.42 2.25
CA GLN A 237 -29.10 -7.24 1.86
C GLN A 237 -27.93 -6.39 1.33
N GLY A 238 -28.11 -5.07 1.22
CA GLY A 238 -27.12 -4.17 0.67
C GLY A 238 -27.05 -4.18 -0.87
N GLU A 239 -28.07 -4.68 -1.56
CA GLU A 239 -28.17 -4.58 -3.02
C GLU A 239 -28.58 -3.17 -3.43
N ILE A 240 -28.02 -2.68 -4.54
CA ILE A 240 -28.28 -1.36 -5.08
C ILE A 240 -29.19 -1.47 -6.30
N LEU A 241 -30.43 -1.01 -6.14
CA LEU A 241 -31.48 -1.08 -7.16
C LEU A 241 -31.63 0.24 -7.93
N ALA A 242 -32.15 0.11 -9.15
CA ALA A 242 -32.40 1.19 -10.09
C ALA A 242 -33.23 2.33 -9.47
N VAL A 243 -32.96 3.56 -9.93
CA VAL A 243 -33.70 4.77 -9.55
C VAL A 243 -34.02 5.61 -10.78
N GLY A 244 -35.12 6.34 -10.74
CA GLY A 244 -35.54 7.19 -11.86
C GLY A 244 -34.67 8.44 -12.05
N ARG A 245 -34.73 8.98 -13.28
CA ARG A 245 -34.23 10.32 -13.66
C ARG A 245 -32.73 10.55 -13.42
N LEU A 246 -31.89 9.55 -13.71
CA LEU A 246 -30.43 9.64 -13.54
C LEU A 246 -29.80 10.78 -14.37
N ASP A 247 -30.25 11.02 -15.61
CA ASP A 247 -29.71 12.11 -16.44
C ASP A 247 -29.97 13.50 -15.84
N LEU A 248 -31.17 13.71 -15.26
CA LEU A 248 -31.49 14.95 -14.55
C LEU A 248 -30.62 15.10 -13.31
N LYS A 249 -30.44 14.03 -12.53
CA LYS A 249 -29.58 14.03 -11.34
C LYS A 249 -28.14 14.39 -11.69
N LYS A 250 -27.59 13.76 -12.74
CA LYS A 250 -26.26 14.06 -13.28
C LYS A 250 -26.12 15.52 -13.71
N SER A 251 -27.09 16.03 -14.46
CA SER A 251 -27.12 17.45 -14.88
C SER A 251 -27.16 18.42 -13.68
N GLY A 252 -27.84 18.03 -12.59
CA GLY A 252 -27.84 18.80 -11.34
C GLY A 252 -26.47 18.87 -10.67
N LEU A 253 -25.69 17.78 -10.75
CA LEU A 253 -24.34 17.69 -10.17
C LEU A 253 -23.32 18.54 -10.93
N GLU A 254 -23.44 18.62 -12.26
CA GLU A 254 -22.59 19.45 -13.12
C GLU A 254 -22.63 20.92 -12.69
N ASN A 255 -23.82 21.44 -12.47
CA ASN A 255 -24.04 22.81 -12.00
C ASN A 255 -23.50 23.05 -10.59
N ALA A 256 -23.38 21.98 -9.78
CA ALA A 256 -22.92 22.04 -8.40
C ALA A 256 -21.42 21.69 -8.23
N ARG A 257 -20.66 21.59 -9.33
CA ARG A 257 -19.21 21.31 -9.34
C ARG A 257 -18.79 19.95 -8.75
N PHE A 258 -19.72 18.99 -8.66
CA PHE A 258 -19.35 17.61 -8.40
C PHE A 258 -18.54 17.06 -9.58
N LYS A 259 -17.77 16.00 -9.34
CA LYS A 259 -16.89 15.40 -10.35
C LYS A 259 -17.22 13.94 -10.63
N ALA A 260 -17.90 13.28 -9.69
CA ALA A 260 -18.31 11.90 -9.85
C ALA A 260 -19.67 11.59 -9.21
N LEU A 261 -20.32 10.57 -9.74
CA LEU A 261 -21.61 10.04 -9.30
C LEU A 261 -21.54 8.52 -9.19
N ILE A 262 -21.73 7.98 -7.97
CA ILE A 262 -22.03 6.56 -7.76
C ILE A 262 -23.51 6.32 -8.05
N HIS A 263 -23.81 5.37 -8.94
CA HIS A 263 -25.19 5.07 -9.34
C HIS A 263 -25.42 3.55 -9.50
N PRO A 264 -26.68 3.08 -9.50
CA PRO A 264 -26.98 1.66 -9.71
C PRO A 264 -26.50 1.20 -11.08
N SER A 265 -25.95 -0.02 -11.17
CA SER A 265 -25.52 -0.63 -12.44
C SER A 265 -26.71 -0.86 -13.39
N ASP A 266 -27.89 -1.15 -12.85
CA ASP A 266 -29.14 -1.21 -13.62
C ASP A 266 -29.70 0.21 -13.82
N GLY A 267 -29.39 0.78 -14.98
CA GLY A 267 -29.73 2.16 -15.35
C GLY A 267 -30.15 2.26 -16.81
N SER A 268 -31.10 1.42 -17.26
CA SER A 268 -31.58 1.44 -18.65
C SER A 268 -31.86 2.86 -19.16
N GLY A 269 -31.24 3.23 -20.28
CA GLY A 269 -31.37 4.54 -20.90
C GLY A 269 -30.49 5.68 -20.33
N PHE A 270 -29.71 5.44 -19.27
CA PHE A 270 -28.78 6.43 -18.72
C PHE A 270 -27.51 6.58 -19.57
N SER A 271 -27.13 7.82 -19.89
CA SER A 271 -25.87 8.09 -20.61
C SER A 271 -24.74 8.45 -19.66
N PRO A 272 -23.68 7.61 -19.54
CA PRO A 272 -22.53 7.93 -18.70
C PRO A 272 -21.65 9.04 -19.30
N ALA A 273 -21.82 9.39 -20.59
CA ALA A 273 -21.03 10.42 -21.27
C ALA A 273 -21.24 11.83 -20.67
N GLY A 274 -20.16 12.58 -20.45
CA GLY A 274 -20.21 13.94 -19.92
C GLY A 274 -19.08 14.23 -18.92
N PRO A 275 -19.06 15.43 -18.32
CA PRO A 275 -18.01 15.86 -17.39
C PRO A 275 -18.07 15.19 -16.01
N ILE A 276 -19.19 14.57 -15.63
CA ILE A 276 -19.32 13.79 -14.39
C ILE A 276 -18.91 12.34 -14.66
N THR A 277 -17.89 11.87 -13.92
CA THR A 277 -17.51 10.46 -13.93
C THR A 277 -18.61 9.61 -13.30
N CYS A 278 -19.17 8.68 -14.04
CA CYS A 278 -20.26 7.82 -13.58
C CYS A 278 -19.69 6.47 -13.14
N LEU A 279 -19.92 6.10 -11.88
CA LEU A 279 -19.39 4.92 -11.23
C LEU A 279 -20.54 3.93 -10.94
N PRO A 280 -20.75 2.91 -11.80
CA PRO A 280 -21.83 1.95 -11.62
C PRO A 280 -21.51 0.99 -10.46
N VAL A 281 -22.52 0.69 -9.65
CA VAL A 281 -22.43 -0.26 -8.54
C VAL A 281 -23.69 -1.12 -8.39
N SER A 282 -23.52 -2.37 -7.97
CA SER A 282 -24.61 -3.31 -7.70
C SER A 282 -24.78 -3.63 -6.22
N THR A 283 -23.76 -3.39 -5.40
CA THR A 283 -23.77 -3.66 -3.94
C THR A 283 -23.26 -2.48 -3.13
N LEU A 284 -23.69 -2.38 -1.88
CA LEU A 284 -23.23 -1.38 -0.93
C LEU A 284 -21.73 -1.51 -0.68
N SER A 285 -21.21 -2.74 -0.59
CA SER A 285 -19.78 -2.98 -0.34
C SER A 285 -18.91 -2.44 -1.47
N GLN A 286 -19.34 -2.62 -2.73
CA GLN A 286 -18.69 -2.01 -3.89
C GLN A 286 -18.79 -0.49 -3.86
N ALA A 287 -19.97 0.06 -3.56
CA ALA A 287 -20.17 1.50 -3.45
C ALA A 287 -19.28 2.13 -2.37
N TYR A 288 -19.14 1.46 -1.22
CA TYR A 288 -18.31 1.90 -0.12
C TYR A 288 -16.82 1.87 -0.46
N ALA A 289 -16.38 0.89 -1.24
CA ALA A 289 -15.02 0.85 -1.78
C ALA A 289 -14.71 2.07 -2.64
N LEU A 290 -15.56 2.33 -3.63
CA LEU A 290 -15.38 3.47 -4.53
C LEU A 290 -15.45 4.79 -3.76
N PHE A 291 -16.35 4.88 -2.78
CA PHE A 291 -16.49 6.04 -1.90
C PHE A 291 -15.25 6.28 -1.04
N SER A 292 -14.68 5.23 -0.45
CA SER A 292 -13.53 5.33 0.46
C SER A 292 -12.20 5.59 -0.26
N LEU A 293 -12.07 5.11 -1.51
CA LEU A 293 -10.85 5.26 -2.32
C LEU A 293 -10.88 6.48 -3.25
N TYR A 294 -11.98 7.25 -3.24
CA TYR A 294 -12.15 8.36 -4.16
C TYR A 294 -11.22 9.54 -3.86
N SER A 295 -10.50 9.95 -4.90
CA SER A 295 -9.97 11.29 -5.05
C SER A 295 -10.36 11.82 -6.44
N PRO A 296 -10.46 13.15 -6.63
CA PRO A 296 -10.76 13.72 -7.95
C PRO A 296 -9.78 13.26 -9.05
N GLU A 297 -8.52 13.04 -8.69
CA GLU A 297 -7.43 12.62 -9.58
C GLU A 297 -7.45 11.11 -9.86
N SER A 298 -8.10 10.30 -9.00
CA SER A 298 -8.10 8.84 -9.10
C SER A 298 -9.30 8.26 -9.86
N THR A 299 -10.17 9.11 -10.41
CA THR A 299 -11.40 8.72 -11.11
C THR A 299 -11.20 7.64 -12.18
N ARG A 300 -10.14 7.74 -12.99
CA ARG A 300 -9.79 6.70 -14.00
C ARG A 300 -9.49 5.35 -13.36
N ASN A 301 -8.72 5.34 -12.29
CA ASN A 301 -8.39 4.11 -11.58
C ASN A 301 -9.63 3.53 -10.88
N LEU A 302 -10.53 4.36 -10.35
CA LEU A 302 -11.79 3.89 -9.75
C LEU A 302 -12.73 3.24 -10.77
N MET A 303 -12.81 3.81 -11.98
CA MET A 303 -13.55 3.17 -13.07
C MET A 303 -12.95 1.81 -13.42
N LEU A 304 -11.62 1.72 -13.49
CA LEU A 304 -10.94 0.46 -13.73
C LEU A 304 -11.18 -0.54 -12.59
N LEU A 305 -11.09 -0.10 -11.33
CA LEU A 305 -11.37 -0.93 -10.17
C LEU A 305 -12.80 -1.47 -10.21
N SER A 306 -13.79 -0.61 -10.48
CA SER A 306 -15.17 -1.04 -10.61
C SER A 306 -15.34 -2.08 -11.73
N ALA A 307 -14.72 -1.87 -12.89
CA ALA A 307 -14.75 -2.84 -13.98
C ALA A 307 -14.08 -4.18 -13.59
N CYS A 308 -12.93 -4.14 -12.93
CA CYS A 308 -12.22 -5.31 -12.41
C CYS A 308 -13.05 -6.10 -11.38
N LEU A 309 -13.79 -5.43 -10.51
CA LEU A 309 -14.64 -6.10 -9.51
C LEU A 309 -15.87 -6.77 -10.13
N ASN A 310 -16.32 -6.33 -11.30
CA ASN A 310 -17.50 -6.85 -11.98
C ASN A 310 -17.18 -7.86 -13.10
N ASP A 311 -15.98 -7.81 -13.68
CA ASP A 311 -15.59 -8.66 -14.80
C ASP A 311 -14.21 -9.33 -14.56
N PRO A 312 -14.15 -10.66 -14.36
CA PRO A 312 -12.89 -11.38 -14.14
C PRO A 312 -11.93 -11.26 -15.34
N LYS A 313 -12.42 -11.03 -16.56
CA LYS A 313 -11.57 -10.83 -17.74
C LYS A 313 -10.86 -9.49 -17.70
N VAL A 314 -11.55 -8.45 -17.22
CA VAL A 314 -10.95 -7.12 -17.03
C VAL A 314 -9.94 -7.17 -15.89
N LEU A 315 -10.28 -7.85 -14.79
CA LEU A 315 -9.38 -8.08 -13.66
C LEU A 315 -8.08 -8.76 -14.11
N ALA A 316 -8.18 -9.90 -14.81
CA ALA A 316 -7.05 -10.68 -15.29
C ALA A 316 -6.06 -9.88 -16.16
N LYS A 317 -6.56 -8.89 -16.91
CA LYS A 317 -5.74 -8.08 -17.83
C LYS A 317 -5.19 -6.80 -17.22
N ASN A 318 -5.79 -6.29 -16.15
CA ASN A 318 -5.52 -4.93 -15.68
C ASN A 318 -5.15 -4.84 -14.19
N ILE A 319 -5.06 -5.96 -13.47
CA ILE A 319 -4.75 -5.95 -12.03
C ILE A 319 -3.48 -5.14 -11.72
N GLY A 320 -2.43 -5.28 -12.55
CA GLY A 320 -1.14 -4.59 -12.38
C GLY A 320 -1.17 -3.06 -12.59
N ALA A 321 -2.29 -2.51 -13.06
CA ALA A 321 -2.50 -1.08 -13.25
C ALA A 321 -3.21 -0.42 -12.05
N LEU A 322 -3.78 -1.21 -11.14
CA LEU A 322 -4.43 -0.69 -9.93
C LEU A 322 -3.37 -0.34 -8.86
N PRO A 323 -3.56 0.73 -8.06
CA PRO A 323 -2.64 1.04 -6.96
C PRO A 323 -2.54 -0.10 -5.92
N CYS A 324 -1.32 -0.40 -5.43
CA CYS A 324 -1.07 -1.46 -4.45
C CYS A 324 -1.97 -1.34 -3.20
N GLY A 325 -2.02 -0.14 -2.60
CA GLY A 325 -2.86 0.09 -1.41
C GLY A 325 -4.36 -0.14 -1.65
N TRP A 326 -4.84 -0.08 -2.91
CA TRP A 326 -6.22 -0.41 -3.24
C TRP A 326 -6.43 -1.92 -3.29
N LEU A 327 -5.48 -2.66 -3.87
CA LEU A 327 -5.50 -4.13 -3.90
C LEU A 327 -5.49 -4.72 -2.48
N GLU A 328 -4.64 -4.18 -1.60
CA GLU A 328 -4.64 -4.54 -0.19
C GLU A 328 -5.98 -4.23 0.48
N TRP A 329 -6.54 -3.05 0.21
CA TRP A 329 -7.80 -2.62 0.80
C TRP A 329 -8.96 -3.53 0.38
N ILE A 330 -9.11 -3.83 -0.91
CA ILE A 330 -10.18 -4.72 -1.40
C ILE A 330 -9.99 -6.17 -0.93
N THR A 331 -8.75 -6.63 -0.75
CA THR A 331 -8.43 -7.95 -0.20
C THR A 331 -8.91 -8.04 1.24
N ARG A 332 -8.57 -7.05 2.08
CA ARG A 332 -8.95 -6.99 3.50
C ARG A 332 -10.47 -6.99 3.72
N HIS A 333 -11.21 -6.44 2.77
CA HIS A 333 -12.69 -6.36 2.81
C HIS A 333 -13.38 -7.45 1.98
N GLY A 334 -12.64 -8.41 1.40
CA GLY A 334 -13.19 -9.54 0.65
C GLY A 334 -13.94 -9.17 -0.64
N LEU A 335 -13.76 -7.95 -1.17
CA LEU A 335 -14.59 -7.44 -2.27
C LEU A 335 -14.24 -8.04 -3.63
N ALA A 336 -12.98 -8.39 -3.83
CA ALA A 336 -12.52 -9.01 -5.06
C ALA A 336 -12.86 -10.51 -5.13
N ARG A 337 -13.37 -11.11 -4.03
CA ARG A 337 -13.52 -12.56 -3.92
C ARG A 337 -14.37 -13.18 -5.04
N PRO A 338 -15.56 -12.65 -5.40
CA PRO A 338 -16.35 -13.23 -6.49
C PRO A 338 -15.64 -13.19 -7.85
N ALA A 339 -14.96 -12.07 -8.15
CA ALA A 339 -14.22 -11.91 -9.40
C ALA A 339 -12.96 -12.80 -9.43
N ILE A 340 -12.28 -12.95 -8.30
CA ILE A 340 -11.14 -13.87 -8.16
C ILE A 340 -11.58 -15.32 -8.28
N ASP A 341 -12.65 -15.75 -7.61
CA ASP A 341 -13.14 -17.14 -7.68
C ASP A 341 -13.55 -17.51 -9.12
N ALA A 342 -14.20 -16.58 -9.83
CA ALA A 342 -14.54 -16.75 -11.25
C ALA A 342 -13.28 -16.76 -12.15
N LEU A 343 -12.29 -15.90 -11.85
CA LEU A 343 -11.02 -15.83 -12.58
C LEU A 343 -10.20 -17.10 -12.40
N THR A 344 -10.08 -17.61 -11.18
CA THR A 344 -9.30 -18.83 -10.90
C THR A 344 -9.97 -20.02 -11.56
N SER A 345 -11.30 -20.12 -11.50
CA SER A 345 -12.07 -21.19 -12.15
C SER A 345 -11.88 -21.31 -13.68
N ASP A 346 -11.37 -20.27 -14.35
CA ASP A 346 -11.05 -20.28 -15.78
C ASP A 346 -9.51 -20.34 -16.01
N PRO A 347 -8.97 -21.46 -16.54
CA PRO A 347 -7.54 -21.62 -16.80
C PRO A 347 -6.90 -20.51 -17.65
N HIS A 348 -7.62 -19.94 -18.62
CA HIS A 348 -7.09 -18.90 -19.49
C HIS A 348 -7.01 -17.54 -18.78
N LEU A 349 -8.01 -17.23 -17.94
CA LEU A 349 -7.98 -16.00 -17.15
C LEU A 349 -6.92 -16.08 -16.04
N PHE A 350 -6.80 -17.24 -15.39
CA PHE A 350 -5.77 -17.47 -14.40
C PHE A 350 -4.35 -17.38 -15.01
N ALA A 351 -4.15 -17.89 -16.23
CA ALA A 351 -2.88 -17.72 -16.96
C ALA A 351 -2.53 -16.25 -17.17
N ALA A 352 -3.47 -15.44 -17.71
CA ALA A 352 -3.24 -14.01 -17.94
C ALA A 352 -2.96 -13.24 -16.65
N TYR A 353 -3.67 -13.56 -15.57
CA TYR A 353 -3.44 -12.98 -14.24
C TYR A 353 -2.05 -13.34 -13.70
N THR A 354 -1.63 -14.59 -13.87
CA THR A 354 -0.31 -15.08 -13.44
C THR A 354 0.82 -14.42 -14.22
N ASP A 355 0.65 -14.15 -15.51
CA ASP A 355 1.67 -13.46 -16.32
C ASP A 355 1.88 -12.01 -15.83
N ILE A 356 0.83 -11.31 -15.39
CA ILE A 356 0.97 -9.99 -14.74
C ILE A 356 1.69 -10.10 -13.40
N PHE A 357 1.37 -11.12 -12.60
CA PHE A 357 2.06 -11.36 -11.34
C PHE A 357 3.57 -11.60 -11.56
N LEU A 358 3.93 -12.47 -12.52
CA LEU A 358 5.31 -12.70 -12.94
C LEU A 358 6.00 -11.41 -13.36
N GLN A 359 5.35 -10.57 -14.16
CA GLN A 359 5.89 -9.29 -14.62
C GLN A 359 6.22 -8.37 -13.44
N LYS A 360 5.32 -8.25 -12.46
CA LYS A 360 5.53 -7.40 -11.27
C LYS A 360 6.67 -7.90 -10.40
N THR A 361 6.75 -9.21 -10.18
CA THR A 361 7.86 -9.82 -9.45
C THR A 361 9.19 -9.61 -10.18
N GLY A 362 9.24 -9.82 -11.50
CA GLY A 362 10.44 -9.62 -12.31
C GLY A 362 10.91 -8.16 -12.39
N ALA A 363 9.99 -7.21 -12.22
CA ALA A 363 10.30 -5.78 -12.11
C ALA A 363 10.72 -5.33 -10.70
N PHE A 364 10.84 -6.26 -9.74
CA PHE A 364 11.13 -5.99 -8.33
C PHE A 364 10.11 -5.07 -7.63
N ASP A 365 8.86 -5.02 -8.12
CA ASP A 365 7.74 -4.30 -7.51
C ASP A 365 7.08 -5.17 -6.43
N THR A 366 7.81 -5.44 -5.34
CA THR A 366 7.46 -6.44 -4.32
C THR A 366 6.15 -6.15 -3.62
N ASP A 367 5.86 -4.89 -3.34
CA ASP A 367 4.62 -4.48 -2.65
C ASP A 367 3.41 -4.84 -3.53
N HIS A 368 3.47 -4.45 -4.80
CA HIS A 368 2.39 -4.71 -5.75
C HIS A 368 2.25 -6.19 -6.05
N ALA A 369 3.37 -6.91 -6.24
CA ALA A 369 3.37 -8.36 -6.41
C ALA A 369 2.75 -9.07 -5.20
N GLY A 370 3.09 -8.64 -3.98
CA GLY A 370 2.49 -9.15 -2.75
C GLY A 370 0.98 -8.90 -2.67
N ALA A 371 0.52 -7.71 -3.05
CA ALA A 371 -0.89 -7.40 -3.08
C ALA A 371 -1.67 -8.22 -4.13
N ILE A 372 -1.08 -8.50 -5.29
CA ILE A 372 -1.64 -9.41 -6.32
C ILE A 372 -1.70 -10.85 -5.80
N GLN A 373 -0.63 -11.32 -5.15
CA GLN A 373 -0.55 -12.67 -4.59
C GLN A 373 -1.61 -12.89 -3.51
N ALA A 374 -1.82 -11.90 -2.63
CA ALA A 374 -2.74 -11.97 -1.50
C ALA A 374 -4.22 -12.11 -1.90
N LEU A 375 -4.58 -11.73 -3.13
CA LEU A 375 -5.94 -11.89 -3.65
C LEU A 375 -6.32 -13.35 -3.89
N VAL A 376 -5.36 -14.22 -4.20
CA VAL A 376 -5.61 -15.62 -4.54
C VAL A 376 -5.27 -16.52 -3.36
N SER A 377 -6.27 -17.23 -2.83
CA SER A 377 -6.06 -18.15 -1.71
C SER A 377 -5.23 -19.37 -2.10
N LYS A 378 -4.40 -19.85 -1.18
CA LYS A 378 -3.57 -21.07 -1.34
C LYS A 378 -4.39 -22.30 -1.78
N GLN A 379 -5.61 -22.45 -1.26
CA GLN A 379 -6.52 -23.53 -1.64
C GLN A 379 -6.88 -23.49 -3.13
N ALA A 380 -7.17 -22.29 -3.67
CA ALA A 380 -7.50 -22.15 -5.09
C ALA A 380 -6.34 -22.61 -5.97
N ILE A 381 -5.10 -22.25 -5.62
CA ILE A 381 -3.90 -22.71 -6.34
C ILE A 381 -3.80 -24.24 -6.38
N GLN A 382 -4.06 -24.91 -5.24
CA GLN A 382 -4.02 -26.37 -5.15
C GLN A 382 -5.07 -27.03 -6.05
N GLU A 383 -6.29 -26.49 -6.10
CA GLU A 383 -7.38 -26.97 -6.95
C GLU A 383 -7.03 -26.86 -8.46
N HIS A 384 -6.23 -25.87 -8.85
CA HIS A 384 -5.82 -25.66 -10.25
C HIS A 384 -4.64 -26.51 -10.73
N THR A 385 -3.95 -27.22 -9.82
CA THR A 385 -2.77 -28.04 -10.16
C THR A 385 -3.06 -29.03 -11.29
N ARG A 386 -4.30 -29.56 -11.37
CA ARG A 386 -4.71 -30.52 -12.40
C ARG A 386 -5.20 -29.89 -13.70
N THR A 387 -5.82 -28.71 -13.63
CA THR A 387 -6.50 -28.08 -14.77
C THR A 387 -5.62 -27.07 -15.50
N ALA A 388 -4.67 -26.43 -14.80
CA ALA A 388 -3.75 -25.44 -15.35
C ALA A 388 -2.33 -25.58 -14.77
N PRO A 389 -1.68 -26.75 -14.89
CA PRO A 389 -0.39 -27.03 -14.23
C PRO A 389 0.69 -26.01 -14.58
N LEU A 390 0.76 -25.55 -15.84
CA LEU A 390 1.75 -24.55 -16.27
C LEU A 390 1.54 -23.19 -15.58
N SER A 391 0.31 -22.70 -15.50
CA SER A 391 -0.02 -21.45 -14.80
C SER A 391 0.25 -21.56 -13.29
N VAL A 392 -0.08 -22.71 -12.68
CA VAL A 392 0.23 -22.96 -11.27
C VAL A 392 1.75 -22.98 -11.04
N PHE A 393 2.52 -23.59 -11.93
CA PHE A 393 3.98 -23.61 -11.80
C PHE A 393 4.60 -22.22 -11.96
N LYS A 394 4.13 -21.42 -12.91
CA LYS A 394 4.46 -19.99 -13.05
C LYS A 394 4.15 -19.22 -11.76
N TRP A 395 2.97 -19.45 -11.18
CA TRP A 395 2.56 -18.84 -9.92
C TRP A 395 3.50 -19.22 -8.76
N CYS A 396 3.85 -20.51 -8.64
CA CYS A 396 4.79 -20.98 -7.62
C CYS A 396 6.17 -20.36 -7.80
N THR A 397 6.64 -20.26 -9.04
CA THR A 397 7.95 -19.65 -9.37
C THR A 397 7.99 -18.16 -9.00
N ALA A 398 6.96 -17.40 -9.40
CA ALA A 398 6.82 -15.98 -9.02
C ALA A 398 6.67 -15.79 -7.51
N SER A 399 5.90 -16.65 -6.86
CA SER A 399 5.69 -16.62 -5.41
C SER A 399 6.96 -16.92 -4.63
N LEU A 400 7.77 -17.87 -5.12
CA LEU A 400 9.06 -18.22 -4.54
C LEU A 400 10.07 -17.08 -4.71
N ALA A 401 10.11 -16.46 -5.91
CA ALA A 401 10.92 -15.28 -6.17
C ALA A 401 10.54 -14.10 -5.25
N LEU A 402 9.24 -13.80 -5.12
CA LEU A 402 8.74 -12.78 -4.20
C LEU A 402 9.13 -13.08 -2.75
N ALA A 403 8.91 -14.31 -2.29
CA ALA A 403 9.28 -14.72 -0.93
C ALA A 403 10.79 -14.56 -0.68
N ASN A 404 11.63 -14.88 -1.67
CA ASN A 404 13.07 -14.65 -1.58
C ASN A 404 13.43 -13.15 -1.50
N HIS A 405 12.75 -12.28 -2.25
CA HIS A 405 12.96 -10.83 -2.18
C HIS A 405 12.53 -10.23 -0.84
N CYS A 406 11.44 -10.74 -0.25
CA CYS A 406 10.94 -10.29 1.05
C CYS A 406 11.62 -10.98 2.25
N GLY A 407 12.50 -11.96 2.03
CA GLY A 407 13.09 -12.76 3.12
C GLY A 407 12.09 -13.65 3.87
N ASP A 408 10.98 -14.03 3.22
CA ASP A 408 9.91 -14.85 3.80
C ASP A 408 10.19 -16.35 3.57
N ILE A 409 10.90 -16.94 4.52
CA ILE A 409 11.35 -18.33 4.46
C ILE A 409 10.19 -19.34 4.46
N GLU A 410 9.11 -19.03 5.19
CA GLU A 410 7.98 -19.94 5.36
C GLU A 410 7.18 -20.04 4.06
N ASN A 411 6.82 -18.91 3.46
CA ASN A 411 6.14 -18.94 2.17
C ASN A 411 7.06 -19.48 1.07
N ALA A 412 8.37 -19.20 1.10
CA ALA A 412 9.31 -19.82 0.17
C ALA A 412 9.25 -21.36 0.24
N GLY A 413 9.21 -21.97 1.44
CA GLY A 413 9.15 -23.43 1.59
C GLY A 413 7.89 -24.06 1.05
N LEU A 414 6.75 -23.39 1.24
CA LEU A 414 5.47 -23.81 0.68
C LEU A 414 5.49 -23.83 -0.86
N TRP A 415 5.95 -22.73 -1.48
CA TRP A 415 5.93 -22.59 -2.93
C TRP A 415 6.99 -23.45 -3.61
N GLU A 416 8.14 -23.64 -2.96
CA GLU A 416 9.16 -24.62 -3.35
C GLU A 416 8.57 -26.04 -3.38
N THR A 417 7.92 -26.48 -2.30
CA THR A 417 7.32 -27.83 -2.25
C THR A 417 6.25 -28.03 -3.33
N THR A 418 5.37 -27.03 -3.50
CA THR A 418 4.29 -27.08 -4.50
C THR A 418 4.85 -27.11 -5.92
N GLY A 419 5.78 -26.21 -6.25
CA GLY A 419 6.43 -26.19 -7.56
C GLY A 419 7.22 -27.46 -7.84
N GLN A 420 7.97 -27.98 -6.85
CA GLN A 420 8.76 -29.20 -7.01
C GLN A 420 7.90 -30.42 -7.40
N SER A 421 6.67 -30.51 -6.90
CA SER A 421 5.73 -31.58 -7.25
C SER A 421 5.25 -31.54 -8.71
N LEU A 422 5.41 -30.39 -9.38
CA LEU A 422 5.01 -30.14 -10.75
C LEU A 422 6.18 -30.21 -11.74
N CYS A 423 7.43 -30.21 -11.28
CA CYS A 423 8.62 -30.16 -12.14
C CYS A 423 8.62 -31.23 -13.24
N ASP A 424 8.26 -32.48 -12.93
CA ASP A 424 8.28 -33.56 -13.93
C ASP A 424 7.24 -33.34 -15.05
N ILE A 425 6.06 -32.79 -14.69
CA ILE A 425 5.00 -32.47 -15.65
C ILE A 425 5.44 -31.30 -16.54
N ILE A 426 6.00 -30.24 -15.94
CA ILE A 426 6.37 -29.02 -16.65
C ILE A 426 7.66 -29.19 -17.47
N SER A 427 8.55 -30.10 -17.08
CA SER A 427 9.77 -30.40 -17.86
C SER A 427 9.45 -30.89 -19.28
N GLY A 428 8.26 -31.48 -19.50
CA GLY A 428 7.80 -31.86 -20.84
C GLY A 428 7.18 -30.71 -21.65
N MET A 429 7.01 -29.53 -21.06
CA MET A 429 6.31 -28.37 -21.66
C MET A 429 7.22 -27.16 -21.82
N ASP A 430 7.96 -26.79 -20.77
CA ASP A 430 8.77 -25.57 -20.71
C ASP A 430 9.96 -25.77 -19.76
N LEU A 431 11.13 -26.08 -20.32
CA LEU A 431 12.35 -26.33 -19.55
C LEU A 431 12.98 -25.07 -18.99
N ASP A 432 12.81 -23.93 -19.67
CA ASP A 432 13.37 -22.66 -19.24
C ASP A 432 12.69 -22.22 -17.94
N LEU A 433 11.37 -22.39 -17.86
CA LEU A 433 10.61 -22.14 -16.64
C LEU A 433 11.03 -23.05 -15.49
N VAL A 434 11.33 -24.33 -15.75
CA VAL A 434 11.83 -25.26 -14.73
C VAL A 434 13.22 -24.84 -14.23
N ALA A 435 14.08 -24.35 -15.13
CA ALA A 435 15.38 -23.82 -14.75
C ALA A 435 15.27 -22.56 -13.88
N ASP A 436 14.36 -21.64 -14.21
CA ASP A 436 14.05 -20.46 -13.39
C ASP A 436 13.51 -20.86 -12.01
N PHE A 437 12.64 -21.88 -11.93
CA PHE A 437 12.19 -22.43 -10.66
C PHE A 437 13.35 -22.95 -9.81
N PHE A 438 14.25 -23.78 -10.37
CA PHE A 438 15.42 -24.27 -9.64
C PHE A 438 16.38 -23.16 -9.23
N ASN A 439 16.52 -22.13 -10.06
CA ASN A 439 17.27 -20.94 -9.72
C ASN A 439 16.73 -20.29 -8.43
N HIS A 440 15.42 -20.06 -8.35
CA HIS A 440 14.77 -19.51 -7.15
C HIS A 440 14.76 -20.48 -5.96
N ALA A 441 14.66 -21.80 -6.20
CA ALA A 441 14.75 -22.81 -5.14
C ALA A 441 16.15 -22.85 -4.50
N LEU A 442 17.22 -22.73 -5.30
CA LEU A 442 18.58 -22.59 -4.78
C LEU A 442 18.74 -21.33 -3.93
N VAL A 443 18.21 -20.19 -4.38
CA VAL A 443 18.21 -18.95 -3.59
C VAL A 443 17.45 -19.12 -2.28
N ALA A 444 16.32 -19.83 -2.27
CA ALA A 444 15.58 -20.12 -1.04
C ALA A 444 16.41 -20.96 -0.05
N ARG A 445 17.19 -21.92 -0.55
CA ARG A 445 18.15 -22.68 0.28
C ARG A 445 19.27 -21.78 0.81
N HIS A 446 19.77 -20.83 0.01
CA HIS A 446 20.76 -19.85 0.48
C HIS A 446 20.20 -19.00 1.62
N ASN A 447 18.98 -18.49 1.47
CA ASN A 447 18.29 -17.71 2.49
C ASN A 447 18.08 -18.49 3.80
N ARG A 448 17.98 -19.83 3.74
CA ARG A 448 17.89 -20.71 4.92
C ARG A 448 19.25 -21.15 5.48
N TYR A 449 20.37 -20.72 4.92
CA TYR A 449 21.72 -21.20 5.27
C TYR A 449 21.93 -22.71 5.03
N GLN A 450 21.20 -23.30 4.07
CA GLN A 450 21.29 -24.72 3.73
C GLN A 450 22.30 -24.95 2.60
N PHE A 451 23.57 -25.17 2.96
CA PHE A 451 24.68 -25.25 2.01
C PHE A 451 25.20 -26.68 1.82
N THR A 452 24.54 -27.47 0.98
CA THR A 452 24.96 -28.84 0.67
C THR A 452 25.60 -28.94 -0.72
N PRO A 453 26.83 -29.46 -0.89
CA PRO A 453 27.51 -29.50 -2.19
C PRO A 453 26.88 -30.49 -3.20
N GLN A 454 25.99 -31.37 -2.72
CA GLN A 454 25.19 -32.27 -3.55
C GLN A 454 23.98 -31.52 -4.12
N LEU A 455 23.91 -31.47 -5.44
CA LEU A 455 22.76 -30.92 -6.15
C LEU A 455 21.62 -31.96 -6.19
N PRO A 456 20.35 -31.53 -6.16
CA PRO A 456 19.23 -32.42 -6.43
C PRO A 456 19.39 -33.13 -7.78
N GLU A 457 18.99 -34.40 -7.85
CA GLU A 457 19.07 -35.19 -9.08
C GLU A 457 18.30 -34.54 -10.25
N PRO A 458 17.06 -34.02 -10.07
CA PRO A 458 16.34 -33.36 -11.16
C PRO A 458 17.08 -32.16 -11.73
N LEU A 459 17.72 -31.35 -10.87
CA LEU A 459 18.53 -30.22 -11.28
C LEU A 459 19.79 -30.67 -12.05
N THR A 460 20.43 -31.75 -11.61
CA THR A 460 21.59 -32.31 -12.29
C THR A 460 21.25 -32.80 -13.70
N ARG A 461 20.11 -33.48 -13.86
CA ARG A 461 19.60 -33.91 -15.18
C ARG A 461 19.25 -32.72 -16.07
N LEU A 462 18.60 -31.70 -15.51
CA LEU A 462 18.26 -30.47 -16.23
C LEU A 462 19.52 -29.76 -16.73
N LEU A 463 20.54 -29.62 -15.89
CA LEU A 463 21.82 -29.00 -16.27
C LEU A 463 22.49 -29.74 -17.42
N ALA A 464 22.58 -31.07 -17.34
CA ALA A 464 23.17 -31.88 -18.41
C ALA A 464 22.41 -31.70 -19.73
N PHE A 465 21.07 -31.62 -19.68
CA PHE A 465 20.25 -31.35 -20.84
C PHE A 465 20.50 -29.95 -21.42
N LEU A 466 20.44 -28.90 -20.61
CA LEU A 466 20.68 -27.51 -21.05
C LEU A 466 22.09 -27.34 -21.64
N GLU A 467 23.11 -27.95 -21.05
CA GLU A 467 24.47 -27.98 -21.60
C GLU A 467 24.52 -28.65 -22.98
N SER A 468 23.84 -29.79 -23.14
CA SER A 468 23.79 -30.50 -24.42
C SER A 468 23.12 -29.69 -25.53
N MET A 469 22.18 -28.80 -25.17
CA MET A 469 21.49 -27.90 -26.08
C MET A 469 22.30 -26.64 -26.39
N TYR A 470 23.12 -26.17 -25.46
CA TYR A 470 23.87 -24.93 -25.59
C TYR A 470 24.95 -24.98 -26.68
N ALA A 471 25.68 -26.10 -26.78
CA ALA A 471 26.73 -26.24 -27.80
C ALA A 471 26.19 -26.12 -29.24
N PRO A 472 25.12 -26.84 -29.65
CA PRO A 472 24.49 -26.63 -30.95
C PRO A 472 24.00 -25.19 -31.16
N LYS A 473 23.37 -24.54 -30.15
CA LYS A 473 22.93 -23.14 -30.25
C LYS A 473 24.09 -22.21 -30.64
N CYS A 474 25.26 -22.42 -30.03
CA CYS A 474 26.46 -21.64 -30.33
C CYS A 474 26.94 -21.85 -31.76
N GLU A 475 26.90 -23.08 -32.27
CA GLU A 475 27.26 -23.41 -33.65
C GLU A 475 26.35 -22.73 -34.67
N PHE A 476 25.07 -22.53 -34.34
CA PHE A 476 24.11 -21.76 -35.15
C PHE A 476 24.23 -20.23 -34.99
N GLY A 477 25.25 -19.75 -34.27
CA GLY A 477 25.50 -18.32 -34.11
C GLY A 477 24.70 -17.65 -32.99
N CYS A 478 24.12 -18.42 -32.06
CA CYS A 478 23.54 -17.89 -30.82
C CYS A 478 24.56 -18.05 -29.68
N PRO A 479 25.40 -17.04 -29.38
CA PRO A 479 26.47 -17.14 -28.39
C PRO A 479 25.97 -17.06 -26.94
N THR A 480 24.66 -17.02 -26.71
CA THR A 480 24.04 -16.79 -25.41
C THR A 480 22.94 -17.79 -25.09
N ASP A 481 22.87 -18.15 -23.82
CA ASP A 481 21.77 -18.86 -23.18
C ASP A 481 21.58 -18.27 -21.77
N PRO A 482 20.73 -17.23 -21.63
CA PRO A 482 20.57 -16.51 -20.36
C PRO A 482 20.05 -17.39 -19.22
N VAL A 483 19.21 -18.38 -19.53
CA VAL A 483 18.67 -19.33 -18.56
C VAL A 483 19.80 -20.16 -17.97
N LEU A 484 20.61 -20.78 -18.83
CA LEU A 484 21.78 -21.55 -18.41
C LEU A 484 22.81 -20.69 -17.68
N GLY A 485 23.05 -19.47 -18.17
CA GLY A 485 23.96 -18.51 -17.57
C GLY A 485 23.57 -18.10 -16.15
N ARG A 486 22.31 -17.75 -15.92
CA ARG A 486 21.77 -17.42 -14.59
C ARG A 486 21.82 -18.61 -13.64
N LEU A 487 21.47 -19.80 -14.14
CA LEU A 487 21.52 -21.02 -13.33
C LEU A 487 22.96 -21.33 -12.88
N TYR A 488 23.94 -21.23 -13.76
CA TYR A 488 25.36 -21.34 -13.37
C TYR A 488 25.81 -20.24 -12.42
N GLY A 489 25.32 -19.01 -12.59
CA GLY A 489 25.59 -17.91 -11.67
C GLY A 489 25.11 -18.20 -10.25
N THR A 490 23.96 -18.82 -10.09
CA THR A 490 23.42 -19.23 -8.78
C THR A 490 24.12 -20.46 -8.21
N LEU A 491 24.50 -21.43 -9.06
CA LEU A 491 25.33 -22.57 -8.64
C LEU A 491 26.73 -22.14 -8.19
N MET A 492 27.33 -21.17 -8.85
CA MET A 492 28.59 -20.58 -8.43
C MET A 492 28.48 -20.03 -7.00
N GLN A 493 27.44 -19.24 -6.71
CA GLN A 493 27.17 -18.75 -5.36
C GLN A 493 26.97 -19.91 -4.38
N HIS A 494 26.19 -20.91 -4.76
CA HIS A 494 25.93 -22.09 -3.94
C HIS A 494 27.22 -22.81 -3.52
N PHE A 495 28.12 -23.12 -4.46
CA PHE A 495 29.38 -23.77 -4.14
C PHE A 495 30.31 -22.87 -3.32
N ALA A 496 30.27 -21.55 -3.55
CA ALA A 496 31.01 -20.61 -2.72
C ALA A 496 30.48 -20.59 -1.27
N PHE A 497 29.16 -20.68 -1.06
CA PHE A 497 28.57 -20.83 0.27
C PHE A 497 28.97 -22.14 0.97
N CYS A 498 29.21 -23.22 0.21
CA CYS A 498 29.74 -24.47 0.78
C CYS A 498 31.21 -24.35 1.28
N GLY A 499 31.86 -23.22 1.02
CA GLY A 499 33.14 -22.83 1.62
C GLY A 499 34.36 -23.00 0.70
N PRO A 500 35.56 -22.58 1.16
CA PRO A 500 36.78 -22.47 0.36
C PRO A 500 37.22 -23.75 -0.35
N LYS A 501 36.92 -24.93 0.21
CA LYS A 501 37.25 -26.23 -0.39
C LYS A 501 36.56 -26.50 -1.74
N TYR A 502 35.53 -25.72 -2.09
CA TYR A 502 34.82 -25.82 -3.37
C TYR A 502 35.15 -24.71 -4.36
N LEU A 503 36.21 -23.92 -4.12
CA LEU A 503 36.59 -22.80 -4.99
C LEU A 503 36.74 -23.22 -6.46
N ASP A 504 37.23 -24.43 -6.75
CA ASP A 504 37.37 -24.92 -8.12
C ASP A 504 36.00 -25.13 -8.81
N ARG A 505 35.00 -25.63 -8.07
CA ARG A 505 33.62 -25.75 -8.59
C ARG A 505 33.00 -24.36 -8.78
N THR A 506 33.28 -23.43 -7.88
CA THR A 506 32.88 -22.02 -8.00
C THR A 506 33.46 -21.40 -9.27
N ARG A 507 34.77 -21.54 -9.52
CA ARG A 507 35.44 -21.06 -10.74
C ARG A 507 34.89 -21.71 -12.01
N SER A 508 34.67 -23.03 -11.97
CA SER A 508 34.06 -23.75 -13.09
C SER A 508 32.68 -23.19 -13.44
N CYS A 509 31.81 -23.00 -12.44
CA CYS A 509 30.48 -22.42 -12.63
C CYS A 509 30.55 -20.96 -13.07
N PHE A 510 31.48 -20.16 -12.53
CA PHE A 510 31.74 -18.79 -12.98
C PHE A 510 32.02 -18.74 -14.48
N HIS A 511 32.98 -19.55 -14.96
CA HIS A 511 33.35 -19.59 -16.38
C HIS A 511 32.17 -20.00 -17.26
N LYS A 512 31.41 -21.02 -16.86
CA LYS A 512 30.21 -21.45 -17.58
C LYS A 512 29.13 -20.36 -17.60
N ALA A 513 28.91 -19.67 -16.49
CA ALA A 513 27.95 -18.57 -16.40
C ALA A 513 28.31 -17.42 -17.35
N VAL A 514 29.53 -16.88 -17.27
CA VAL A 514 29.94 -15.77 -18.14
C VAL A 514 30.00 -16.16 -19.61
N GLN A 515 30.37 -17.41 -19.90
CA GLN A 515 30.35 -17.95 -21.26
C GLN A 515 28.93 -18.04 -21.81
N ALA A 516 27.99 -18.63 -21.06
CA ALA A 516 26.58 -18.73 -21.45
C ALA A 516 25.88 -17.36 -21.54
N LEU A 517 26.37 -16.35 -20.80
CA LEU A 517 25.91 -14.97 -20.94
C LEU A 517 26.58 -14.22 -22.09
N GLY A 518 27.43 -14.87 -22.88
CA GLY A 518 27.96 -14.32 -24.13
C GLY A 518 29.22 -13.48 -23.97
N ARG A 519 29.99 -13.65 -22.89
CA ARG A 519 31.41 -13.26 -22.76
C ARG A 519 31.99 -12.33 -23.84
N ASP A 520 31.96 -10.99 -23.69
CA ASP A 520 32.56 -10.01 -24.62
C ASP A 520 31.97 -9.99 -26.05
N ARG A 521 30.86 -10.72 -26.29
CA ARG A 521 30.18 -10.83 -27.61
C ARG A 521 28.79 -10.21 -27.62
N VAL A 522 28.09 -10.18 -26.49
CA VAL A 522 26.70 -9.69 -26.39
C VAL A 522 26.60 -8.65 -25.28
N ILE A 523 26.49 -7.38 -25.66
CA ILE A 523 26.56 -6.25 -24.73
C ILE A 523 25.31 -6.14 -23.83
N GLU A 524 24.18 -6.64 -24.32
CA GLU A 524 22.88 -6.65 -23.64
C GLU A 524 22.93 -7.42 -22.31
N PHE A 525 23.80 -8.42 -22.19
CA PHE A 525 23.99 -9.22 -20.97
C PHE A 525 25.23 -8.82 -20.15
N ARG A 526 25.88 -7.70 -20.47
CA ARG A 526 27.10 -7.26 -19.79
C ARG A 526 26.92 -7.15 -18.28
N GLU A 527 25.84 -6.54 -17.83
CA GLU A 527 25.60 -6.40 -16.39
C GLU A 527 25.38 -7.75 -15.69
N GLU A 528 24.73 -8.71 -16.37
CA GLU A 528 24.50 -10.05 -15.83
C GLU A 528 25.79 -10.87 -15.71
N TRP A 529 26.68 -10.81 -16.70
CA TRP A 529 27.98 -11.49 -16.57
C TRP A 529 28.89 -10.75 -15.58
N ARG A 530 28.78 -9.41 -15.46
CA ARG A 530 29.64 -8.61 -14.57
C ARG A 530 29.32 -8.92 -13.13
N ARG A 531 28.03 -9.09 -12.83
CA ARG A 531 27.56 -9.57 -11.52
C ARG A 531 28.24 -10.87 -11.08
N GLN A 532 28.68 -11.74 -11.99
CA GLN A 532 29.40 -12.96 -11.61
C GLN A 532 30.78 -12.68 -11.00
N TYR A 533 31.45 -11.59 -11.40
CA TYR A 533 32.71 -11.17 -10.79
C TYR A 533 32.55 -10.69 -9.35
N ASN A 534 31.43 -10.04 -9.02
CA ASN A 534 31.13 -9.65 -7.64
C ASN A 534 31.22 -10.87 -6.71
N TYR A 535 30.50 -11.92 -7.10
CA TYR A 535 30.45 -13.20 -6.40
C TYR A 535 31.80 -13.92 -6.37
N LEU A 536 32.48 -14.03 -7.52
CA LEU A 536 33.80 -14.65 -7.57
C LEU A 536 34.80 -13.95 -6.63
N THR A 537 34.73 -12.61 -6.52
CA THR A 537 35.60 -11.83 -5.63
C THR A 537 35.40 -12.22 -4.17
N TYR A 538 34.15 -12.35 -3.70
CA TYR A 538 33.85 -12.83 -2.35
C TYR A 538 34.41 -14.24 -2.10
N ALA A 539 34.21 -15.16 -3.04
CA ALA A 539 34.72 -16.52 -2.91
C ALA A 539 36.25 -16.58 -2.81
N LEU A 540 36.95 -15.75 -3.59
CA LEU A 540 38.41 -15.66 -3.59
C LEU A 540 38.94 -15.06 -2.29
N LEU A 541 38.29 -14.00 -1.77
CA LEU A 541 38.62 -13.41 -0.48
C LEU A 541 38.47 -14.44 0.65
N ASP A 542 37.42 -15.24 0.61
CA ASP A 542 37.14 -16.27 1.62
C ASP A 542 38.12 -17.46 1.57
N ALA A 543 38.63 -17.78 0.38
CA ALA A 543 39.68 -18.76 0.19
C ALA A 543 41.09 -18.22 0.48
N GLY A 544 41.24 -16.93 0.78
CA GLY A 544 42.53 -16.29 1.01
C GLY A 544 43.34 -15.99 -0.26
N ASP A 545 42.76 -16.18 -1.45
CA ASP A 545 43.40 -15.87 -2.74
C ASP A 545 43.29 -14.36 -3.04
N ARG A 546 44.16 -13.58 -2.38
CA ARG A 546 44.19 -12.11 -2.54
C ARG A 546 44.54 -11.67 -3.97
N PRO A 547 45.52 -12.26 -4.66
CA PRO A 547 45.81 -11.90 -6.06
C PRO A 547 44.61 -12.14 -6.97
N GLY A 548 43.95 -13.30 -6.85
CA GLY A 548 42.74 -13.59 -7.62
C GLY A 548 41.60 -12.63 -7.29
N ALA A 549 41.36 -12.35 -6.01
CA ALA A 549 40.32 -11.41 -5.59
C ALA A 549 40.56 -10.01 -6.15
N SER A 550 41.82 -9.54 -6.15
CA SER A 550 42.21 -8.26 -6.75
C SER A 550 41.86 -8.20 -8.24
N GLN A 551 42.24 -9.24 -9.00
CA GLN A 551 41.96 -9.33 -10.43
C GLN A 551 40.45 -9.39 -10.73
N SER A 552 39.71 -10.16 -9.94
CA SER A 552 38.26 -10.29 -10.07
C SER A 552 37.54 -8.98 -9.75
N LEU A 553 37.98 -8.26 -8.71
CA LEU A 553 37.43 -6.95 -8.35
C LEU A 553 37.66 -5.93 -9.47
N VAL A 554 38.89 -5.84 -9.98
CA VAL A 554 39.24 -4.95 -11.10
C VAL A 554 38.40 -5.26 -12.34
N SER A 555 38.20 -6.55 -12.64
CA SER A 555 37.33 -6.98 -13.74
C SER A 555 35.86 -6.61 -13.52
N TYR A 556 35.35 -6.67 -12.29
CA TYR A 556 33.98 -6.27 -11.98
C TYR A 556 33.71 -4.80 -12.33
N PHE A 557 34.70 -3.93 -12.11
CA PHE A 557 34.62 -2.50 -12.43
C PHE A 557 35.06 -2.15 -13.86
N ASP A 558 35.36 -3.15 -14.70
CA ASP A 558 35.91 -2.96 -16.05
C ASP A 558 37.20 -2.12 -16.08
N CYS A 559 38.01 -2.24 -15.02
CA CYS A 559 39.32 -1.63 -14.92
C CYS A 559 40.40 -2.60 -15.45
N ALA A 560 41.57 -2.09 -15.86
CA ALA A 560 42.70 -2.95 -16.25
C ALA A 560 43.56 -3.31 -15.04
N ARG A 561 43.69 -2.39 -14.07
CA ARG A 561 44.52 -2.53 -12.87
C ARG A 561 43.82 -2.01 -11.62
N MET A 562 44.38 -2.35 -10.46
CA MET A 562 43.90 -1.86 -9.17
C MET A 562 43.99 -0.33 -9.07
N ASP A 563 45.06 0.28 -9.58
CA ASP A 563 45.21 1.74 -9.56
C ASP A 563 44.08 2.44 -10.34
N ASP A 564 43.66 1.87 -11.48
CA ASP A 564 42.56 2.43 -12.27
C ASP A 564 41.23 2.36 -11.50
N LEU A 565 41.01 1.29 -10.74
CA LEU A 565 39.85 1.19 -9.84
C LEU A 565 39.94 2.22 -8.71
N VAL A 566 41.12 2.40 -8.13
CA VAL A 566 41.34 3.42 -7.10
C VAL A 566 41.00 4.79 -7.67
N ASP A 567 41.46 5.13 -8.87
CA ASP A 567 41.13 6.41 -9.52
C ASP A 567 39.64 6.53 -9.87
N LEU A 568 39.01 5.44 -10.33
CA LEU A 568 37.57 5.37 -10.59
C LEU A 568 36.74 5.68 -9.34
N ILE A 569 37.13 5.16 -8.18
CA ILE A 569 36.46 5.43 -6.88
C ILE A 569 36.42 6.94 -6.59
N PHE A 570 37.48 7.68 -6.91
CA PHE A 570 37.55 9.12 -6.62
C PHE A 570 37.05 10.01 -7.76
N THR A 571 36.61 9.43 -8.87
CA THR A 571 36.11 10.21 -10.01
C THR A 571 34.78 10.85 -9.63
N PRO A 572 34.65 12.20 -9.72
CA PRO A 572 33.37 12.87 -9.54
C PRO A 572 32.31 12.29 -10.49
N ASP A 573 31.05 12.25 -10.06
CA ASP A 573 29.89 11.78 -10.86
C ASP A 573 29.76 10.26 -11.10
N ILE A 574 30.77 9.44 -10.77
CA ILE A 574 30.64 7.97 -10.89
C ILE A 574 29.97 7.39 -9.65
N SER A 575 28.68 7.07 -9.73
CA SER A 575 27.96 6.40 -8.63
C SER A 575 28.21 4.90 -8.63
N PHE A 576 28.57 4.36 -7.47
CA PHE A 576 28.68 2.91 -7.27
C PHE A 576 27.34 2.35 -6.83
N SER A 577 26.99 1.16 -7.33
CA SER A 577 25.84 0.44 -6.78
C SER A 577 26.09 0.06 -5.32
N PRO A 578 25.03 -0.22 -4.53
CA PRO A 578 25.19 -0.70 -3.16
C PRO A 578 26.08 -1.95 -3.06
N TRP A 579 26.00 -2.85 -4.04
CA TRP A 579 26.82 -4.06 -4.11
C TRP A 579 28.29 -3.77 -4.43
N GLN A 580 28.57 -2.84 -5.35
CA GLN A 580 29.92 -2.36 -5.62
C GLN A 580 30.55 -1.73 -4.37
N THR A 581 29.78 -0.93 -3.64
CA THR A 581 30.21 -0.28 -2.40
C THR A 581 30.52 -1.33 -1.32
N ALA A 582 29.61 -2.29 -1.10
CA ALA A 582 29.79 -3.35 -0.11
C ALA A 582 31.02 -4.23 -0.41
N LEU A 583 31.20 -4.64 -1.67
CA LEU A 583 32.36 -5.46 -2.07
C LEU A 583 33.68 -4.68 -1.94
N THR A 584 33.68 -3.40 -2.32
CA THR A 584 34.87 -2.54 -2.19
C THR A 584 35.25 -2.39 -0.71
N ALA A 585 34.28 -2.08 0.16
CA ALA A 585 34.50 -2.03 1.60
C ALA A 585 35.03 -3.36 2.14
N ARG A 586 34.45 -4.50 1.73
CA ARG A 586 34.90 -5.83 2.13
C ARG A 586 36.35 -6.12 1.73
N TYR A 587 36.73 -5.77 0.50
CA TYR A 587 38.08 -5.96 -0.02
C TYR A 587 39.10 -5.16 0.81
N PHE A 588 38.86 -3.85 1.02
CA PHE A 588 39.79 -3.00 1.76
C PHE A 588 39.76 -3.20 3.28
N ALA A 589 38.68 -3.76 3.84
CA ALA A 589 38.66 -4.26 5.22
C ALA A 589 39.56 -5.50 5.42
N GLY A 590 39.76 -6.31 4.37
CA GLY A 590 40.66 -7.47 4.39
C GLY A 590 42.11 -7.16 3.98
N ASN A 591 42.32 -6.08 3.22
CA ASN A 591 43.63 -5.68 2.67
C ASN A 591 44.20 -4.46 3.40
N THR A 592 44.61 -4.66 4.66
CA THR A 592 45.07 -3.58 5.55
C THR A 592 46.35 -2.87 5.10
N ALA A 593 47.16 -3.50 4.25
CA ALA A 593 48.44 -2.97 3.78
C ALA A 593 48.34 -2.11 2.51
N HIS A 594 47.15 -1.95 1.91
CA HIS A 594 47.02 -1.19 0.67
C HIS A 594 47.19 0.32 0.91
N PRO A 595 48.04 1.04 0.14
CA PRO A 595 48.37 2.45 0.41
C PRO A 595 47.18 3.40 0.27
N ALA A 596 46.19 3.07 -0.58
CA ALA A 596 45.00 3.89 -0.77
C ALA A 596 43.88 3.65 0.29
N ARG A 597 44.05 2.72 1.24
CA ARG A 597 43.00 2.26 2.14
C ARG A 597 42.30 3.39 2.90
N ASP A 598 43.06 4.28 3.53
CA ASP A 598 42.52 5.37 4.36
C ASP A 598 41.73 6.39 3.53
N ARG A 599 42.21 6.66 2.31
CA ARG A 599 41.54 7.55 1.36
C ARG A 599 40.22 6.94 0.91
N ILE A 600 40.21 5.63 0.62
CA ILE A 600 39.02 4.88 0.21
C ILE A 600 38.02 4.80 1.35
N PHE A 601 38.47 4.53 2.58
CA PHE A 601 37.63 4.54 3.78
C PHE A 601 36.80 5.83 3.88
N LYS A 602 37.49 6.99 3.85
CA LYS A 602 36.84 8.31 3.97
C LYS A 602 35.82 8.55 2.86
N HIS A 603 36.15 8.16 1.63
CA HIS A 603 35.26 8.34 0.49
C HIS A 603 34.01 7.43 0.56
N LEU A 604 34.19 6.14 0.86
CA LEU A 604 33.07 5.21 1.00
C LEU A 604 32.17 5.60 2.19
N LEU A 605 32.76 6.10 3.27
CA LEU A 605 32.02 6.60 4.42
C LEU A 605 31.12 7.79 4.05
N GLN A 606 31.68 8.78 3.35
CA GLN A 606 30.91 9.95 2.90
C GLN A 606 29.72 9.51 2.04
N ARG A 607 29.93 8.55 1.13
CA ARG A 607 28.86 7.99 0.30
C ARG A 607 27.81 7.26 1.13
N PHE A 608 28.24 6.41 2.04
CA PHE A 608 27.37 5.67 2.93
C PHE A 608 26.48 6.61 3.77
N GLN A 609 26.99 7.76 4.22
CA GLN A 609 26.21 8.75 4.96
C GLN A 609 25.23 9.54 4.08
N SER A 610 25.52 9.70 2.78
CA SER A 610 24.70 10.47 1.85
C SER A 610 23.44 9.75 1.34
N ASP A 611 23.44 8.42 1.36
CA ASP A 611 22.28 7.58 1.06
C ASP A 611 21.66 7.17 2.39
N PRO A 612 20.35 7.39 2.68
CA PRO A 612 19.70 6.92 3.90
C PRO A 612 18.95 5.58 3.75
N GLY A 613 19.00 4.91 2.59
CA GLY A 613 18.25 3.67 2.35
C GLY A 613 18.56 2.54 3.36
N SER A 614 17.58 1.69 3.67
CA SER A 614 17.74 0.57 4.64
C SER A 614 17.96 -0.80 3.99
N ALA A 615 18.09 -0.86 2.67
CA ALA A 615 18.13 -2.12 1.93
C ALA A 615 19.49 -2.86 2.05
N HIS A 616 19.44 -4.19 2.07
CA HIS A 616 20.62 -5.03 1.84
C HIS A 616 21.25 -4.71 0.49
N PRO A 617 22.60 -4.56 0.37
CA PRO A 617 23.66 -4.99 1.28
C PRO A 617 24.23 -3.91 2.21
N ARG A 618 23.47 -2.88 2.57
CA ARG A 618 23.99 -1.75 3.35
C ARG A 618 24.59 -2.15 4.70
N GLN A 619 23.99 -3.12 5.40
CA GLN A 619 24.53 -3.61 6.67
C GLN A 619 25.95 -4.16 6.50
N LEU A 620 26.25 -4.80 5.38
CA LEU A 620 27.60 -5.30 5.08
C LEU A 620 28.59 -4.17 4.82
N THR A 621 28.12 -3.08 4.21
CA THR A 621 28.93 -1.87 4.04
C THR A 621 29.27 -1.26 5.40
N ALA A 622 28.26 -1.06 6.26
CA ALA A 622 28.44 -0.53 7.61
C ALA A 622 29.42 -1.40 8.43
N PHE A 623 29.24 -2.72 8.40
CA PHE A 623 30.12 -3.68 9.06
C PHE A 623 31.58 -3.56 8.58
N ASN A 624 31.83 -3.55 7.27
CA ASN A 624 33.18 -3.49 6.75
C ASN A 624 33.83 -2.11 6.93
N LEU A 625 33.07 -1.01 6.85
CA LEU A 625 33.56 0.30 7.22
C LEU A 625 33.91 0.38 8.71
N GLY A 626 33.10 -0.21 9.59
CA GLY A 626 33.41 -0.31 11.02
C GLY A 626 34.71 -1.07 11.27
N ARG A 627 34.92 -2.20 10.59
CA ARG A 627 36.19 -2.94 10.63
C ARG A 627 37.38 -2.13 10.12
N MET A 628 37.19 -1.34 9.06
CA MET A 628 38.22 -0.45 8.54
C MET A 628 38.58 0.62 9.57
N ALA A 629 37.60 1.28 10.19
CA ALA A 629 37.80 2.29 11.23
C ALA A 629 38.53 1.73 12.47
N LEU A 630 38.14 0.55 12.96
CA LEU A 630 38.82 -0.11 14.07
C LEU A 630 40.30 -0.39 13.76
N ALA A 631 40.61 -0.82 12.55
CA ALA A 631 41.98 -1.04 12.10
C ALA A 631 42.72 0.24 11.69
N LEU A 632 42.10 1.41 11.86
CA LEU A 632 42.72 2.75 11.84
C LEU A 632 42.75 3.38 13.24
N GLU A 633 42.49 2.58 14.28
CA GLU A 633 42.44 3.02 15.68
C GLU A 633 41.33 4.04 16.02
N GLU A 634 40.38 4.27 15.09
CA GLU A 634 39.19 5.12 15.30
C GLU A 634 38.09 4.36 16.05
N THR A 635 38.36 4.00 17.30
CA THR A 635 37.56 3.02 18.08
C THR A 635 36.10 3.43 18.25
N SER A 636 35.82 4.66 18.67
CA SER A 636 34.45 5.16 18.88
C SER A 636 33.65 5.20 17.59
N PHE A 637 34.30 5.59 16.49
CA PHE A 637 33.67 5.69 15.19
C PHE A 637 33.41 4.32 14.57
N GLY A 638 34.36 3.39 14.72
CA GLY A 638 34.18 1.99 14.35
C GLY A 638 33.02 1.34 15.10
N ALA A 639 32.89 1.60 16.40
CA ALA A 639 31.75 1.12 17.19
C ALA A 639 30.41 1.63 16.65
N ALA A 640 30.29 2.93 16.36
CA ALA A 640 29.06 3.51 15.83
C ALA A 640 28.63 2.90 14.47
N LEU A 641 29.58 2.62 13.58
CA LEU A 641 29.29 1.94 12.31
C LEU A 641 28.86 0.48 12.50
N LEU A 642 29.42 -0.22 13.48
CA LEU A 642 29.02 -1.58 13.83
C LEU A 642 27.61 -1.60 14.46
N GLU A 643 27.29 -0.64 15.34
CA GLU A 643 25.94 -0.45 15.88
C GLU A 643 24.93 -0.18 14.75
N GLN A 644 25.27 0.69 13.82
CA GLN A 644 24.42 0.95 12.65
C GLN A 644 24.23 -0.31 11.78
N SER A 645 25.26 -1.15 11.66
CA SER A 645 25.10 -2.45 11.00
C SER A 645 24.11 -3.36 11.75
N ILE A 646 24.11 -3.34 13.08
CA ILE A 646 23.17 -4.11 13.92
C ILE A 646 21.75 -3.60 13.72
N GLU A 647 21.54 -2.28 13.76
CA GLU A 647 20.24 -1.65 13.54
C GLU A 647 19.65 -2.00 12.17
N LEU A 648 20.48 -1.98 11.11
CA LEU A 648 20.05 -2.39 9.77
C LEU A 648 19.65 -3.87 9.73
N CYS A 649 20.39 -4.75 10.42
CA CYS A 649 20.03 -6.17 10.54
C CYS A 649 18.71 -6.40 11.26
N PHE A 650 18.33 -5.53 12.20
CA PHE A 650 17.08 -5.60 12.95
C PHE A 650 15.97 -4.68 12.44
N SER A 651 16.14 -4.10 11.26
CA SER A 651 15.10 -3.27 10.64
C SER A 651 13.81 -4.08 10.41
N PRO A 652 12.61 -3.46 10.45
CA PRO A 652 11.34 -4.20 10.32
C PRO A 652 11.21 -5.01 9.03
N ASN A 653 11.95 -4.62 7.98
CA ASN A 653 11.93 -5.29 6.67
C ASN A 653 13.06 -6.33 6.51
N ALA A 654 13.90 -6.52 7.54
CA ALA A 654 14.94 -7.54 7.50
C ALA A 654 14.35 -8.92 7.81
N GLY A 655 14.42 -9.83 6.83
CA GLY A 655 14.09 -11.24 7.03
C GLY A 655 15.10 -11.96 7.94
N PRO A 656 14.78 -13.18 8.41
CA PRO A 656 15.64 -13.94 9.35
C PRO A 656 17.08 -14.12 8.87
N THR A 657 17.27 -14.29 7.56
CA THR A 657 18.59 -14.39 6.91
C THR A 657 19.50 -13.21 7.24
N ILE A 658 18.93 -11.99 7.26
CA ILE A 658 19.65 -10.74 7.56
C ILE A 658 19.77 -10.52 9.07
N GLN A 659 18.72 -10.84 9.83
CA GLN A 659 18.71 -10.67 11.29
C GLN A 659 19.85 -11.44 11.96
N VAL A 660 20.10 -12.69 11.57
CA VAL A 660 21.23 -13.46 12.13
C VAL A 660 22.59 -12.88 11.78
N MET A 661 22.72 -12.10 10.69
CA MET A 661 23.98 -11.46 10.32
C MET A 661 24.41 -10.39 11.33
N ALA A 662 23.53 -9.94 12.25
CA ALA A 662 23.90 -9.08 13.37
C ALA A 662 24.99 -9.69 14.28
N LEU A 663 25.12 -11.02 14.28
CA LEU A 663 26.21 -11.71 14.97
C LEU A 663 27.61 -11.23 14.52
N LEU A 664 27.76 -10.81 13.26
CA LEU A 664 29.02 -10.27 12.74
C LEU A 664 29.40 -8.97 13.42
N PRO A 665 28.68 -7.84 13.29
CA PRO A 665 29.07 -6.61 13.96
C PRO A 665 29.13 -6.73 15.48
N ILE A 666 28.26 -7.52 16.12
CA ILE A 666 28.32 -7.79 17.58
C ILE A 666 29.66 -8.43 17.97
N SER A 667 30.16 -9.37 17.16
CA SER A 667 31.47 -10.00 17.38
C SER A 667 32.66 -9.04 17.26
N PHE A 668 32.50 -7.92 16.55
CA PHE A 668 33.54 -6.91 16.35
C PHE A 668 33.41 -5.67 17.23
N LEU A 669 32.28 -5.47 17.93
CA LEU A 669 32.11 -4.35 18.86
C LEU A 669 33.22 -4.36 19.93
N PRO A 670 33.84 -3.23 20.29
CA PRO A 670 34.71 -3.15 21.45
C PRO A 670 33.95 -3.42 22.76
N ASP A 671 34.59 -3.99 23.78
CA ASP A 671 33.94 -4.28 25.07
C ASP A 671 33.43 -3.00 25.75
N SER A 672 34.12 -1.87 25.55
CA SER A 672 33.73 -0.55 26.04
C SER A 672 32.50 0.04 25.35
N ALA A 673 32.07 -0.54 24.22
CA ALA A 673 30.93 -0.11 23.42
C ALA A 673 29.77 -1.13 23.47
N LEU A 674 29.87 -2.16 24.31
CA LEU A 674 28.74 -3.07 24.52
C LEU A 674 27.61 -2.30 25.23
N PRO A 675 26.35 -2.48 24.80
CA PRO A 675 25.23 -1.81 25.44
C PRO A 675 24.87 -2.48 26.77
N SER A 676 23.78 -2.03 27.39
CA SER A 676 23.26 -2.65 28.61
C SER A 676 22.90 -4.13 28.40
N LEU A 677 22.92 -4.91 29.48
CA LEU A 677 22.50 -6.33 29.47
C LEU A 677 21.09 -6.51 28.91
N GLN A 678 20.18 -5.57 29.17
CA GLN A 678 18.82 -5.59 28.63
C GLN A 678 18.82 -5.50 27.10
N GLN A 679 19.64 -4.63 26.51
CA GLN A 679 19.74 -4.49 25.07
C GLN A 679 20.37 -5.74 24.44
N ILE A 680 21.41 -6.30 25.07
CA ILE A 680 22.04 -7.57 24.63
C ILE A 680 21.00 -8.69 24.62
N HIS A 681 20.15 -8.78 25.64
CA HIS A 681 19.10 -9.79 25.70
C HIS A 681 18.06 -9.60 24.57
N THR A 682 17.69 -8.37 24.25
CA THR A 682 16.81 -8.09 23.09
C THR A 682 17.44 -8.52 21.77
N TRP A 683 18.74 -8.28 21.58
CA TRP A 683 19.48 -8.72 20.40
C TRP A 683 19.51 -10.25 20.31
N GLU A 684 19.84 -10.92 21.41
CA GLU A 684 19.86 -12.37 21.52
C GLU A 684 18.51 -13.00 21.19
N GLN A 685 17.41 -12.50 21.77
CA GLN A 685 16.06 -12.98 21.45
C GLN A 685 15.74 -12.87 19.96
N THR A 686 16.09 -11.74 19.34
CA THR A 686 15.86 -11.51 17.90
C THR A 686 16.68 -12.48 17.05
N ILE A 687 17.96 -12.66 17.37
CA ILE A 687 18.87 -13.57 16.66
C ILE A 687 18.44 -15.03 16.82
N CYS A 688 18.11 -15.48 18.03
CA CYS A 688 17.69 -16.85 18.29
C CYS A 688 16.36 -17.16 17.59
N SER A 689 15.40 -16.23 17.61
CA SER A 689 14.15 -16.34 16.86
C SER A 689 14.39 -16.46 15.35
N ALA A 690 15.31 -15.67 14.80
CA ALA A 690 15.70 -15.75 13.40
C ALA A 690 16.41 -17.09 13.08
N ALA A 691 17.39 -17.48 13.87
CA ALA A 691 18.17 -18.71 13.71
C ALA A 691 17.30 -19.98 13.75
N ALA A 692 16.29 -20.01 14.62
CA ALA A 692 15.35 -21.13 14.73
C ALA A 692 14.53 -21.36 13.45
N ARG A 693 14.42 -20.35 12.57
CA ARG A 693 13.70 -20.41 11.29
C ARG A 693 14.62 -20.74 10.10
N LEU A 694 15.93 -20.82 10.33
CA LEU A 694 16.96 -21.13 9.33
C LEU A 694 17.38 -22.61 9.43
N ASP A 695 18.60 -22.94 9.02
CA ASP A 695 19.20 -24.25 9.26
C ASP A 695 19.62 -24.38 10.74
N ALA A 696 18.79 -25.10 11.51
CA ALA A 696 19.02 -25.37 12.92
C ALA A 696 20.33 -26.12 13.18
N SER A 697 20.82 -26.93 12.24
CA SER A 697 22.11 -27.60 12.38
C SER A 697 23.28 -26.63 12.21
N HIS A 698 23.14 -25.65 11.31
CA HIS A 698 24.15 -24.61 11.09
C HIS A 698 24.25 -23.64 12.29
N PHE A 699 23.11 -23.29 12.90
CA PHE A 699 23.04 -22.34 14.00
C PHE A 699 22.84 -22.98 15.40
N SER A 700 23.06 -24.29 15.55
CA SER A 700 22.81 -24.99 16.83
C SER A 700 23.53 -24.34 18.01
N GLN A 701 24.81 -24.02 17.86
CA GLN A 701 25.58 -23.33 18.89
C GLN A 701 25.01 -21.94 19.26
N VAL A 702 24.43 -21.19 18.32
CA VAL A 702 23.77 -19.89 18.61
C VAL A 702 22.48 -20.10 19.41
N LEU A 703 21.78 -21.20 19.17
CA LEU A 703 20.55 -21.56 19.89
C LEU A 703 20.86 -22.07 21.31
N ASP A 704 22.01 -22.73 21.49
CA ASP A 704 22.37 -23.42 22.74
C ASP A 704 23.29 -22.60 23.67
N THR A 705 23.94 -21.54 23.16
CA THR A 705 24.97 -20.79 23.88
C THR A 705 24.62 -19.31 23.98
N PRO A 706 24.78 -18.66 25.17
CA PRO A 706 24.53 -17.23 25.31
C PRO A 706 25.35 -16.39 24.33
N LEU A 707 24.73 -15.33 23.79
CA LEU A 707 25.31 -14.47 22.75
C LEU A 707 26.72 -13.97 23.09
N MET A 708 26.94 -13.59 24.35
CA MET A 708 28.23 -13.06 24.80
C MET A 708 29.35 -14.09 24.85
N GLU A 709 29.02 -15.37 25.09
CA GLU A 709 30.00 -16.45 25.13
C GLU A 709 30.45 -16.84 23.73
N ILE A 710 29.51 -16.90 22.78
CA ILE A 710 29.80 -17.27 21.38
C ILE A 710 30.43 -16.14 20.55
N ARG A 711 30.31 -14.89 21.01
CA ARG A 711 30.86 -13.69 20.36
C ARG A 711 32.33 -13.84 19.95
N SER A 712 33.16 -14.38 20.85
CA SER A 712 34.60 -14.57 20.60
C SER A 712 34.87 -15.60 19.50
N HIS A 713 34.08 -16.68 19.47
CA HIS A 713 34.20 -17.74 18.49
C HIS A 713 33.81 -17.27 17.08
N ILE A 714 32.74 -16.49 16.97
CA ILE A 714 32.31 -15.87 15.70
C ILE A 714 33.38 -14.92 15.17
N LYS A 715 33.99 -14.09 16.04
CA LYS A 715 35.06 -13.17 15.64
C LYS A 715 36.29 -13.90 15.08
N GLN A 716 36.64 -15.05 15.66
CA GLN A 716 37.81 -15.84 15.24
C GLN A 716 37.54 -16.62 13.95
N THR A 717 36.30 -17.07 13.73
CA THR A 717 35.95 -17.97 12.62
C THR A 717 34.76 -17.47 11.78
N PRO A 718 34.72 -16.19 11.36
CA PRO A 718 33.51 -15.63 10.74
C PRO A 718 33.10 -16.37 9.45
N ALA A 719 34.05 -17.04 8.78
CA ALA A 719 33.80 -17.85 7.58
C ALA A 719 32.99 -19.13 7.84
N ALA A 720 33.02 -19.67 9.05
CA ALA A 720 32.24 -20.84 9.42
C ALA A 720 30.75 -20.49 9.59
N TRP A 721 30.46 -19.24 9.97
CA TRP A 721 29.12 -18.75 10.27
C TRP A 721 28.43 -18.12 9.07
N PHE A 722 29.18 -17.28 8.36
CA PHE A 722 28.66 -16.44 7.28
C PHE A 722 29.58 -16.57 6.07
N PRO A 723 29.50 -17.68 5.31
CA PRO A 723 30.31 -17.80 4.11
C PRO A 723 29.91 -16.75 3.07
N PHE A 724 30.84 -16.41 2.18
CA PHE A 724 30.59 -15.67 0.95
C PHE A 724 30.13 -14.22 1.15
N ASN A 725 29.15 -13.74 0.35
CA ASN A 725 28.66 -12.36 0.31
C ASN A 725 27.87 -11.94 1.56
N TYR A 726 27.86 -12.74 2.62
CA TYR A 726 27.27 -12.40 3.92
C TYR A 726 28.27 -11.75 4.88
N ARG A 727 29.45 -11.30 4.41
CA ARG A 727 30.49 -10.64 5.23
C ARG A 727 31.08 -9.40 4.61
#